data_AF-A0A3S5H6P5-F1
#
_entry.id   AF-A0A3S5H6P5-F1
#
_cell.length_a   1.000
_cell.length_b   1.000
_cell.length_c   1.000
_cell.angle_alpha   90.00
_cell.angle_beta   90.00
_cell.angle_gamma   90.00
#
_symmetry.space_group_name_H-M   'P 1'
#
loop_
_entity.id
_entity.type
_entity.pdbx_description
1 polymer ?
#
loop_
_entity_poly.entity_id
_entity_poly.type
_entity_poly.pdbx_seq_one_letter_code
_entity_poly.pdbx_strand_id
1 'polypeptide(L)'
;MPVRRYGGRYNNSSPGVSNALSPSTTAGRPLSPSPAAGSKLASTHHDPVPQEAYYVNDEADARHQQQAPFREPSVEVEVEMIDDEPPHGSQKPLSVAPYTANSSNSSDRSKRNAITASGYTFYTNERQKTVYEALRSLRPLAELQEPRRVKEYAETSLKDSLYRIIEAHDVIMVAGAFFGDEGKGKTVDAVAHHPLCTCIARVNSGENAGHTVYDKAGRKFVFNLAPSGLLLPGKRNYIGPECVMDPVSFMEKEIIQLIDAGIDYRDRLFIGNVCIVTPYHKLLDLLGSAANSSTLKGMAPVHGSKVMKRGIRLDHIFNDDETLRKRLEKDMDTYLGLLKVKNLSDADVVRLCREENSDGVVRVPDYVIAFAQAKDKVEFLVKLYRDRVRHNPDFPARCDVTYELHAAVLRGEKVLLEGPQSYWLSNARTKFWESTTSADTTAAGLLAASQLNFQKFKSVVLNVHKAPGSSRVGIGACPSSFVPQDYFSAQNIKTLRDLPSETCANFEAVQRTLFRDGFPHSNDKARHNGIMAPVEYSDETGKYNIGVAMAIASAQHHGECGAVTKKPRVCGFFDCVLQHEVNSIQGPYLTISALDRGDEYDKVGVTIAYVYYNPEGKQVDVNGHVYKNGDIIRAGDPVPSEPALYHCHPIVKLIDGWRDNPIAAAKRRRNAPLPRGVCELLSTIEYFTNCKILSIGNGPNGDDIIYLRQ
;
A
#
# COMPACT_ATOMS: atom_id res chain seq x y z
N MET A 1 20.56 -39.52 -25.92
CA MET A 1 21.79 -39.84 -25.13
C MET A 1 22.29 -38.56 -24.48
N PRO A 2 22.98 -38.60 -23.32
CA PRO A 2 22.54 -39.25 -22.10
C PRO A 2 22.54 -38.27 -20.90
N VAL A 3 21.60 -38.43 -19.96
CA VAL A 3 21.58 -37.66 -18.70
C VAL A 3 22.65 -38.22 -17.76
N ARG A 4 23.56 -37.36 -17.26
CA ARG A 4 24.53 -37.73 -16.22
C ARG A 4 23.88 -37.67 -14.83
N ARG A 5 24.01 -38.76 -14.07
CA ARG A 5 23.77 -38.79 -12.62
C ARG A 5 24.92 -38.13 -11.87
N TYR A 6 24.61 -37.43 -10.79
CA TYR A 6 25.46 -37.38 -9.59
C TYR A 6 24.60 -37.79 -8.38
N GLY A 7 25.15 -38.64 -7.52
CA GLY A 7 24.50 -39.09 -6.29
C GLY A 7 25.37 -38.79 -5.08
N GLY A 8 24.75 -38.48 -3.94
CA GLY A 8 25.43 -38.10 -2.69
C GLY A 8 24.65 -38.56 -1.47
N ARG A 9 24.94 -39.80 -1.06
CA ARG A 9 24.56 -40.53 0.17
C ARG A 9 23.95 -39.73 1.34
N TYR A 10 22.84 -40.24 1.90
CA TYR A 10 22.73 -40.56 3.33
C TYR A 10 21.85 -41.82 3.53
N ASN A 11 22.43 -42.85 4.15
CA ASN A 11 21.73 -43.96 4.83
C ASN A 11 21.18 -43.43 6.18
N ASN A 12 20.23 -43.98 6.94
CA ASN A 12 19.46 -45.24 6.99
C ASN A 12 18.26 -44.98 7.97
N SER A 13 17.23 -45.82 8.19
CA SER A 13 16.70 -47.04 7.54
C SER A 13 15.35 -47.41 8.17
N SER A 14 14.37 -47.88 7.38
CA SER A 14 13.32 -48.81 7.83
C SER A 14 12.71 -49.54 6.62
N PRO A 15 12.57 -50.88 6.63
CA PRO A 15 12.19 -51.67 5.45
C PRO A 15 10.68 -52.00 5.41
N GLY A 16 10.14 -52.32 4.23
CA GLY A 16 8.80 -52.92 4.14
C GLY A 16 8.09 -52.91 2.79
N VAL A 17 8.60 -53.65 1.80
CA VAL A 17 7.84 -54.39 0.75
C VAL A 17 6.58 -53.68 0.18
N SER A 18 6.61 -52.94 -0.94
CA SER A 18 6.85 -53.32 -2.35
C SER A 18 5.76 -54.15 -3.05
N ASN A 19 5.39 -53.68 -4.26
CA ASN A 19 4.63 -54.32 -5.36
C ASN A 19 3.16 -53.86 -5.52
N ALA A 20 2.65 -53.61 -6.73
CA ALA A 20 3.29 -53.26 -8.00
C ALA A 20 2.23 -52.59 -8.91
N LEU A 21 2.58 -51.56 -9.67
CA LEU A 21 1.71 -50.95 -10.68
C LEU A 21 2.42 -50.93 -12.04
N SER A 22 1.92 -51.71 -12.99
CA SER A 22 2.13 -51.55 -14.44
C SER A 22 1.05 -52.40 -15.18
N PRO A 23 0.77 -52.16 -16.49
CA PRO A 23 -0.28 -51.20 -16.82
C PRO A 23 -1.21 -51.67 -17.97
N SER A 24 -1.98 -50.70 -18.48
CA SER A 24 -2.48 -50.58 -19.86
C SER A 24 -3.68 -51.43 -20.32
N THR A 25 -4.68 -50.67 -20.82
CA THR A 25 -5.50 -50.94 -22.04
C THR A 25 -6.53 -52.08 -21.99
N THR A 26 -7.73 -51.99 -22.59
CA THR A 26 -8.28 -51.00 -23.55
C THR A 26 -9.82 -50.99 -23.50
N ALA A 27 -10.44 -49.90 -23.98
CA ALA A 27 -11.73 -49.81 -24.72
C ALA A 27 -12.97 -50.66 -24.30
N GLY A 28 -14.17 -50.03 -24.26
CA GLY A 28 -15.43 -50.80 -24.40
C GLY A 28 -16.69 -50.31 -23.66
N ARG A 29 -17.17 -49.11 -24.02
CA ARG A 29 -18.60 -48.70 -24.12
C ARG A 29 -19.68 -49.82 -24.08
N PRO A 30 -20.94 -49.45 -23.78
CA PRO A 30 -21.53 -49.01 -22.50
C PRO A 30 -22.61 -50.04 -22.04
N LEU A 31 -23.37 -49.77 -20.96
CA LEU A 31 -24.81 -50.08 -20.82
C LEU A 31 -25.33 -49.80 -19.40
N SER A 32 -26.52 -49.22 -19.34
CA SER A 32 -27.44 -49.16 -18.20
C SER A 32 -28.82 -49.62 -18.70
N PRO A 33 -29.90 -49.74 -17.90
CA PRO A 33 -30.01 -49.95 -16.44
C PRO A 33 -30.91 -51.17 -16.08
N SER A 34 -30.95 -51.64 -14.82
CA SER A 34 -32.14 -52.25 -14.19
C SER A 34 -31.97 -52.55 -12.68
N PRO A 35 -33.05 -52.78 -11.90
CA PRO A 35 -33.12 -52.40 -10.48
C PRO A 35 -33.39 -53.57 -9.48
N ALA A 36 -33.73 -53.20 -8.23
CA ALA A 36 -34.11 -54.02 -7.07
C ALA A 36 -32.93 -54.74 -6.37
N ALA A 37 -32.91 -54.97 -5.04
CA ALA A 37 -33.74 -54.50 -3.91
C ALA A 37 -32.77 -54.21 -2.72
N GLY A 38 -33.04 -53.30 -1.79
CA GLY A 38 -33.98 -53.53 -0.69
C GLY A 38 -33.32 -54.17 0.54
N SER A 39 -32.72 -53.37 1.43
CA SER A 39 -32.59 -53.70 2.86
C SER A 39 -32.55 -52.43 3.72
N LYS A 40 -33.20 -52.48 4.88
CA LYS A 40 -33.25 -51.39 5.88
C LYS A 40 -32.08 -51.53 6.84
N LEU A 41 -31.54 -50.42 7.35
CA LEU A 41 -31.09 -50.33 8.75
C LEU A 41 -30.99 -48.86 9.21
N ALA A 42 -31.45 -48.64 10.44
CA ALA A 42 -31.81 -47.37 11.05
C ALA A 42 -30.72 -46.28 11.09
N SER A 43 -31.13 -45.02 10.90
CA SER A 43 -30.44 -43.84 11.42
C SER A 43 -31.22 -43.27 12.60
N THR A 44 -30.50 -42.86 13.66
CA THR A 44 -31.06 -42.14 14.80
C THR A 44 -30.55 -40.71 14.80
N HIS A 45 -31.35 -39.78 14.31
CA HIS A 45 -31.17 -38.35 14.54
C HIS A 45 -32.42 -37.79 15.23
N HIS A 46 -32.20 -36.98 16.26
CA HIS A 46 -33.24 -36.23 16.96
C HIS A 46 -33.50 -34.91 16.24
N ASP A 47 -34.74 -34.70 15.79
CA ASP A 47 -35.28 -33.36 15.50
C ASP A 47 -36.08 -32.83 16.70
N PRO A 48 -36.04 -31.51 16.98
CA PRO A 48 -36.86 -30.89 18.01
C PRO A 48 -38.31 -30.60 17.55
N VAL A 49 -39.24 -30.58 18.50
CA VAL A 49 -40.68 -30.42 18.31
C VAL A 49 -41.09 -28.97 17.98
N PRO A 50 -42.08 -28.73 17.09
CA PRO A 50 -42.60 -27.39 16.81
C PRO A 50 -43.80 -27.00 17.70
N GLN A 51 -43.88 -25.72 18.07
CA GLN A 51 -45.10 -25.03 18.53
C GLN A 51 -45.12 -23.67 17.83
N GLU A 52 -46.03 -23.46 16.88
CA GLU A 52 -47.43 -23.01 17.03
C GLU A 52 -47.57 -21.49 16.95
N ALA A 53 -48.42 -21.05 16.02
CA ALA A 53 -48.62 -19.65 15.69
C ALA A 53 -49.86 -19.09 16.40
N TYR A 54 -49.75 -17.86 16.91
CA TYR A 54 -50.90 -17.05 17.30
C TYR A 54 -50.89 -15.74 16.52
N TYR A 55 -51.88 -15.60 15.63
CA TYR A 55 -52.30 -14.31 15.09
C TYR A 55 -53.35 -13.71 16.02
N VAL A 56 -53.16 -12.46 16.43
CA VAL A 56 -54.24 -11.60 16.93
C VAL A 56 -54.02 -10.22 16.31
N ASN A 57 -55.03 -9.71 15.61
CA ASN A 57 -55.10 -8.31 15.20
C ASN A 57 -55.62 -7.49 16.38
N ASP A 58 -55.23 -6.22 16.49
CA ASP A 58 -56.20 -5.14 16.71
C ASP A 58 -55.62 -3.78 16.28
N GLU A 59 -56.50 -2.93 15.78
CA GLU A 59 -56.20 -1.57 15.33
C GLU A 59 -56.42 -0.52 16.45
N ALA A 60 -55.90 0.68 16.21
CA ALA A 60 -56.27 1.96 16.84
C ALA A 60 -56.03 2.14 18.36
N ASP A 61 -55.15 3.08 18.70
CA ASP A 61 -55.65 4.43 19.08
C ASP A 61 -54.58 5.50 18.83
N ALA A 62 -54.99 6.67 18.33
CA ALA A 62 -54.08 7.77 18.00
C ALA A 62 -54.24 8.91 19.01
N ARG A 63 -53.15 9.34 19.67
CA ARG A 63 -53.14 10.59 20.45
C ARG A 63 -51.90 11.42 20.18
N HIS A 64 -52.13 12.59 19.58
CA HIS A 64 -51.16 13.68 19.54
C HIS A 64 -50.83 14.15 20.96
N GLN A 65 -49.55 14.42 21.23
CA GLN A 65 -49.17 15.53 22.10
C GLN A 65 -48.25 16.46 21.33
N GLN A 66 -48.68 17.71 21.20
CA GLN A 66 -47.88 18.79 20.64
C GLN A 66 -46.84 19.23 21.68
N GLN A 67 -45.59 19.41 21.26
CA GLN A 67 -44.65 20.29 21.96
C GLN A 67 -44.10 21.32 20.96
N ALA A 68 -43.90 22.54 21.46
CA ALA A 68 -43.61 23.73 20.66
C ALA A 68 -42.18 23.72 20.10
N PRO A 69 -41.90 24.44 18.99
CA PRO A 69 -40.54 24.55 18.45
C PRO A 69 -39.66 25.38 19.39
N PHE A 70 -38.60 24.76 19.91
CA PHE A 70 -37.57 25.46 20.67
C PHE A 70 -36.72 26.29 19.70
N ARG A 71 -36.72 27.62 19.87
CA ARG A 71 -35.76 28.53 19.24
C ARG A 71 -34.60 28.74 20.20
N GLU A 72 -33.40 28.37 19.80
CA GLU A 72 -32.17 28.80 20.45
C GLU A 72 -31.24 29.54 19.47
N PRO A 73 -30.34 30.39 19.99
CA PRO A 73 -29.93 31.59 19.27
C PRO A 73 -28.82 31.35 18.24
N SER A 74 -28.88 32.12 17.16
CA SER A 74 -27.75 32.33 16.26
C SER A 74 -26.64 33.10 16.98
N VAL A 75 -25.58 32.40 17.37
CA VAL A 75 -24.29 33.00 17.73
C VAL A 75 -23.38 32.82 16.51
N GLU A 76 -23.06 33.92 15.83
CA GLU A 76 -21.98 33.91 14.86
C GLU A 76 -20.66 33.74 15.61
N VAL A 77 -19.93 32.66 15.29
CA VAL A 77 -18.58 32.43 15.79
C VAL A 77 -17.64 32.60 14.62
N GLU A 78 -16.89 33.71 14.60
CA GLU A 78 -15.77 33.88 13.69
C GLU A 78 -14.71 32.81 14.00
N VAL A 79 -14.36 32.01 13.00
CA VAL A 79 -13.30 31.00 13.12
C VAL A 79 -12.00 31.67 12.71
N GLU A 80 -11.28 32.23 13.69
CA GLU A 80 -9.88 32.61 13.48
C GLU A 80 -9.05 31.34 13.22
N MET A 81 -8.30 31.37 12.12
CA MET A 81 -7.28 30.37 11.82
C MET A 81 -6.10 30.56 12.78
N ILE A 82 -5.89 29.62 13.69
CA ILE A 82 -4.72 29.63 14.57
C ILE A 82 -3.54 28.98 13.84
N ASP A 83 -2.54 29.79 13.49
CA ASP A 83 -1.23 29.32 13.07
C ASP A 83 -0.41 28.84 14.28
N ASP A 84 0.13 27.62 14.21
CA ASP A 84 0.98 27.03 15.26
C ASP A 84 2.41 27.61 15.23
N GLU A 85 2.62 28.81 15.79
CA GLU A 85 3.96 29.28 16.20
C GLU A 85 4.22 29.02 17.71
N PRO A 86 5.38 28.45 18.09
CA PRO A 86 5.74 28.25 19.49
C PRO A 86 6.31 29.54 20.14
N PRO A 87 6.03 29.80 21.43
CA PRO A 87 6.32 31.10 22.05
C PRO A 87 7.80 31.32 22.36
N HIS A 88 8.31 32.51 22.02
CA HIS A 88 9.64 32.98 22.42
C HIS A 88 9.75 33.28 23.93
N GLY A 89 10.22 32.30 24.71
CA GLY A 89 10.61 32.47 26.11
C GLY A 89 12.11 32.78 26.26
N SER A 90 12.46 34.00 26.68
CA SER A 90 13.85 34.40 26.90
C SER A 90 14.41 33.88 28.23
N GLN A 91 15.40 32.98 28.18
CA GLN A 91 16.22 32.62 29.35
C GLN A 91 17.72 32.74 29.03
N LYS A 92 18.45 33.47 29.89
CA LYS A 92 19.89 33.67 29.78
C LYS A 92 20.64 32.38 30.15
N PRO A 93 21.69 31.98 29.42
CA PRO A 93 22.49 30.81 29.79
C PRO A 93 23.38 31.11 31.00
N LEU A 94 23.35 30.22 32.00
CA LEU A 94 24.32 30.19 33.09
C LEU A 94 25.63 29.55 32.62
N SER A 95 26.74 30.21 32.92
CA SER A 95 28.09 29.75 32.55
C SER A 95 28.55 28.57 33.39
N VAL A 96 28.99 27.49 32.75
CA VAL A 96 29.79 26.43 33.38
C VAL A 96 31.15 26.36 32.69
N ALA A 97 32.22 26.44 33.47
CA ALA A 97 33.58 26.57 32.96
C ALA A 97 34.14 25.24 32.38
N PRO A 98 35.02 25.29 31.36
CA PRO A 98 35.65 24.10 30.81
C PRO A 98 36.80 23.60 31.69
N TYR A 99 36.88 22.28 31.89
CA TYR A 99 38.05 21.64 32.48
C TYR A 99 39.21 21.60 31.47
N THR A 100 40.39 22.02 31.91
CA THR A 100 41.63 22.06 31.11
C THR A 100 42.33 20.71 31.07
N ALA A 101 42.75 20.28 29.88
CA ALA A 101 43.82 19.29 29.69
C ALA A 101 44.81 19.81 28.63
N ASN A 102 46.11 19.60 28.87
CA ASN A 102 47.17 20.38 28.23
C ASN A 102 47.57 19.95 26.81
N SER A 103 48.18 20.93 26.13
CA SER A 103 48.88 20.92 24.84
C SER A 103 49.74 19.67 24.51
N SER A 104 49.87 19.27 23.24
CA SER A 104 50.82 19.95 22.33
C SER A 104 50.73 19.51 20.85
N ASN A 105 50.93 20.50 19.96
CA ASN A 105 51.37 20.46 18.54
C ASN A 105 50.58 19.62 17.50
N SER A 106 50.39 20.05 16.24
CA SER A 106 50.53 21.37 15.61
C SER A 106 49.83 21.38 14.23
N SER A 107 49.52 22.58 13.72
CA SER A 107 49.26 22.94 12.31
C SER A 107 48.11 22.26 11.52
N ASP A 108 47.13 23.11 11.19
CA ASP A 108 46.43 23.22 9.89
C ASP A 108 45.38 22.17 9.48
N ARG A 109 44.11 22.45 9.83
CA ARG A 109 42.91 21.97 9.13
C ARG A 109 41.76 23.00 9.14
N SER A 110 41.91 24.09 8.38
CA SER A 110 40.81 25.00 8.05
C SER A 110 40.04 24.56 6.79
N LYS A 111 39.43 23.36 6.84
CA LYS A 111 38.43 22.87 5.86
C LYS A 111 37.56 21.80 6.51
N ARG A 112 36.41 22.20 7.05
CA ARG A 112 35.41 21.25 7.58
C ARG A 112 34.64 20.64 6.42
N ASN A 113 35.14 19.50 5.92
CA ASN A 113 34.30 18.57 5.17
C ASN A 113 33.21 18.05 6.11
N ALA A 114 31.96 18.36 5.79
CA ALA A 114 30.79 17.62 6.27
C ALA A 114 30.12 16.97 5.04
N ILE A 115 29.49 15.82 5.24
CA ILE A 115 28.78 15.03 4.22
C ILE A 115 29.69 14.35 3.17
N THR A 116 30.33 13.25 3.56
CA THR A 116 30.73 12.16 2.64
C THR A 116 30.63 10.80 3.36
N ALA A 117 29.42 10.29 3.51
CA ALA A 117 29.15 8.92 4.01
C ALA A 117 28.23 8.10 3.08
N SER A 118 27.57 8.73 2.11
CA SER A 118 26.78 8.07 1.07
C SER A 118 27.21 8.54 -0.32
N GLY A 119 27.35 7.61 -1.26
CA GLY A 119 27.90 7.85 -2.60
C GLY A 119 26.93 8.51 -3.58
N TYR A 120 25.91 9.22 -3.11
CA TYR A 120 24.91 9.88 -3.94
C TYR A 120 25.28 11.35 -4.16
N THR A 121 25.09 11.81 -5.39
CA THR A 121 25.43 13.17 -5.83
C THR A 121 24.16 13.97 -6.06
N PHE A 122 24.13 15.22 -5.60
CA PHE A 122 23.07 16.16 -6.00
C PHE A 122 23.13 16.44 -7.50
N TYR A 123 24.35 16.54 -8.07
CA TYR A 123 24.66 16.80 -9.48
C TYR A 123 24.76 15.50 -10.32
N THR A 124 24.78 15.65 -11.65
CA THR A 124 24.98 14.56 -12.61
C THR A 124 26.36 13.92 -12.49
N ASN A 125 26.42 12.65 -12.13
CA ASN A 125 27.65 11.87 -12.05
C ASN A 125 28.02 11.19 -13.39
N GLU A 126 29.28 10.73 -13.49
CA GLU A 126 29.79 10.08 -14.70
C GLU A 126 29.01 8.81 -15.10
N ARG A 127 28.47 8.06 -14.13
CA ARG A 127 27.64 6.88 -14.42
C ARG A 127 26.38 7.28 -15.20
N GLN A 128 25.68 8.33 -14.78
CA GLN A 128 24.51 8.86 -15.51
C GLN A 128 24.87 9.34 -16.92
N LYS A 129 26.02 10.03 -17.08
CA LYS A 129 26.51 10.46 -18.40
C LYS A 129 26.84 9.26 -19.30
N THR A 130 27.55 8.26 -18.79
CA THR A 130 27.90 7.04 -19.54
C THR A 130 26.67 6.27 -20.00
N VAL A 131 25.65 6.13 -19.14
CA VAL A 131 24.37 5.54 -19.53
C VAL A 131 23.71 6.36 -20.63
N TYR A 132 23.57 7.67 -20.45
CA TYR A 132 22.89 8.51 -21.45
C TYR A 132 23.64 8.55 -22.79
N GLU A 133 24.97 8.67 -22.81
CA GLU A 133 25.76 8.67 -24.05
C GLU A 133 25.59 7.36 -24.85
N ALA A 134 25.41 6.23 -24.17
CA ALA A 134 25.13 4.95 -24.82
C ALA A 134 23.68 4.82 -25.33
N LEU A 135 22.72 5.52 -24.70
CA LEU A 135 21.29 5.41 -25.02
C LEU A 135 20.75 6.53 -25.91
N ARG A 136 21.40 7.69 -25.98
CA ARG A 136 20.91 8.87 -26.74
C ARG A 136 20.81 8.65 -28.25
N SER A 137 21.53 7.65 -28.78
CA SER A 137 21.52 7.25 -30.18
C SER A 137 20.55 6.10 -30.47
N LEU A 138 19.82 5.59 -29.48
CA LEU A 138 18.76 4.60 -29.69
C LEU A 138 17.76 5.10 -30.71
N ARG A 139 17.43 4.24 -31.67
CA ARG A 139 16.38 4.49 -32.65
C ARG A 139 15.04 4.70 -31.94
N PRO A 140 14.29 5.78 -32.26
CA PRO A 140 12.92 5.96 -31.78
C PRO A 140 12.04 4.73 -31.98
N LEU A 141 11.37 4.32 -30.90
CA LEU A 141 10.31 3.31 -30.96
C LEU A 141 9.10 3.88 -31.71
N ALA A 142 8.48 3.07 -32.58
CA ALA A 142 7.27 3.48 -33.30
C ALA A 142 6.11 3.71 -32.32
N GLU A 143 6.13 2.95 -31.23
CA GLU A 143 5.25 2.99 -30.07
C GLU A 143 5.16 4.41 -29.44
N LEU A 144 6.21 5.24 -29.51
CA LEU A 144 6.13 6.64 -29.03
C LEU A 144 5.05 7.47 -29.75
N GLN A 145 4.67 7.07 -30.97
CA GLN A 145 3.61 7.71 -31.76
C GLN A 145 2.22 7.12 -31.52
N GLU A 146 2.09 6.05 -30.72
CA GLU A 146 0.81 5.41 -30.40
C GLU A 146 0.21 5.94 -29.08
N PRO A 147 -1.13 5.90 -28.92
CA PRO A 147 -2.11 5.61 -29.95
C PRO A 147 -2.23 6.76 -30.96
N ARG A 148 -2.25 6.45 -32.26
CA ARG A 148 -2.48 7.47 -33.32
C ARG A 148 -3.84 8.17 -33.24
N ARG A 149 -4.83 7.54 -32.63
CA ARG A 149 -6.17 8.09 -32.41
C ARG A 149 -6.41 8.24 -30.91
N VAL A 150 -6.55 9.49 -30.47
CA VAL A 150 -7.04 9.82 -29.13
C VAL A 150 -8.54 9.52 -29.07
N LYS A 151 -8.97 8.82 -28.02
CA LYS A 151 -10.39 8.61 -27.71
C LYS A 151 -10.98 9.88 -27.10
N GLU A 152 -12.28 10.05 -27.28
CA GLU A 152 -13.04 11.03 -26.51
C GLU A 152 -13.48 10.40 -25.19
N TYR A 153 -13.55 11.22 -24.13
CA TYR A 153 -14.03 10.82 -22.81
C TYR A 153 -15.01 11.89 -22.33
N ALA A 154 -16.17 11.46 -21.84
CA ALA A 154 -17.16 12.33 -21.23
C ALA A 154 -17.39 11.95 -19.77
N GLU A 155 -17.68 12.96 -18.94
CA GLU A 155 -18.22 12.71 -17.59
C GLU A 155 -19.54 11.92 -17.72
N THR A 156 -19.75 10.98 -16.81
CA THR A 156 -20.98 10.20 -16.68
C THR A 156 -21.38 10.10 -15.21
N SER A 157 -22.60 9.64 -14.93
CA SER A 157 -23.04 9.46 -13.55
C SER A 157 -22.30 8.30 -12.87
N LEU A 158 -22.11 8.41 -11.54
CA LEU A 158 -21.67 7.30 -10.68
C LEU A 158 -22.53 6.03 -10.91
N LYS A 159 -23.84 6.23 -11.14
CA LYS A 159 -24.80 5.15 -11.41
C LYS A 159 -24.47 4.42 -12.72
N ASP A 160 -24.17 5.16 -13.78
CA ASP A 160 -23.96 4.59 -15.13
C ASP A 160 -22.56 4.02 -15.35
N SER A 161 -21.58 4.38 -14.50
CA SER A 161 -20.24 3.79 -14.50
C SER A 161 -20.09 2.73 -13.40
N LEU A 162 -19.79 3.15 -12.16
CA LEU A 162 -19.38 2.25 -11.10
C LEU A 162 -20.52 1.36 -10.57
N TYR A 163 -21.73 1.90 -10.38
CA TYR A 163 -22.80 1.11 -9.75
C TYR A 163 -23.26 -0.06 -10.62
N ARG A 164 -23.34 0.09 -11.96
CA ARG A 164 -23.61 -1.03 -12.87
C ARG A 164 -22.61 -2.19 -12.70
N ILE A 165 -21.36 -1.88 -12.37
CA ILE A 165 -20.33 -2.89 -12.10
C ILE A 165 -20.58 -3.54 -10.73
N ILE A 166 -20.92 -2.76 -9.69
CA ILE A 166 -21.24 -3.28 -8.35
C ILE A 166 -22.50 -4.16 -8.38
N GLU A 167 -23.56 -3.75 -9.08
CA GLU A 167 -24.82 -4.51 -9.19
C GLU A 167 -24.61 -5.88 -9.86
N ALA A 168 -23.75 -5.94 -10.88
CA ALA A 168 -23.49 -7.14 -11.68
C ALA A 168 -22.58 -8.19 -11.01
N HIS A 169 -21.91 -7.86 -9.90
CA HIS A 169 -20.96 -8.73 -9.19
C HIS A 169 -21.34 -8.87 -7.72
N ASP A 170 -20.91 -9.95 -7.07
CA ASP A 170 -21.22 -10.27 -5.69
C ASP A 170 -20.10 -9.82 -4.74
N VAL A 171 -18.86 -9.90 -5.23
CA VAL A 171 -17.63 -9.53 -4.51
C VAL A 171 -16.89 -8.45 -5.29
N ILE A 172 -16.68 -7.29 -4.67
CA ILE A 172 -15.97 -6.17 -5.25
C ILE A 172 -14.65 -6.02 -4.50
N MET A 173 -13.54 -6.04 -5.23
CA MET A 173 -12.20 -5.91 -4.66
C MET A 173 -11.58 -4.59 -5.12
N VAL A 174 -11.06 -3.79 -4.19
CA VAL A 174 -10.29 -2.58 -4.53
C VAL A 174 -8.82 -2.84 -4.22
N ALA A 175 -7.98 -2.90 -5.26
CA ALA A 175 -6.58 -3.30 -5.15
C ALA A 175 -5.63 -2.23 -5.73
N GLY A 176 -4.48 -2.03 -5.10
CA GLY A 176 -3.48 -1.08 -5.60
C GLY A 176 -2.69 -1.68 -6.76
N ALA A 177 -2.45 -0.89 -7.80
CA ALA A 177 -1.80 -1.34 -9.02
C ALA A 177 -0.28 -1.06 -9.08
N PHE A 178 0.24 -0.28 -8.14
CA PHE A 178 1.65 0.13 -8.12
C PHE A 178 2.34 -0.33 -6.83
N PHE A 179 3.19 0.52 -6.26
CA PHE A 179 3.96 0.26 -5.06
C PHE A 179 3.39 0.95 -3.81
N GLY A 180 2.06 1.02 -3.69
CA GLY A 180 1.37 1.62 -2.55
C GLY A 180 1.01 3.09 -2.76
N ASP A 181 0.21 3.62 -1.83
CA ASP A 181 -0.23 5.02 -1.81
C ASP A 181 -0.95 5.52 -3.06
N GLU A 182 -1.67 4.65 -3.76
CA GLU A 182 -2.41 5.00 -4.97
C GLU A 182 -3.75 5.69 -4.67
N GLY A 183 -4.02 6.13 -3.43
CA GLY A 183 -5.29 6.75 -3.06
C GLY A 183 -6.48 5.79 -3.01
N LYS A 184 -6.24 4.48 -2.83
CA LYS A 184 -7.26 3.40 -2.77
C LYS A 184 -8.52 3.79 -1.99
N GLY A 185 -8.36 4.40 -0.81
CA GLY A 185 -9.45 4.75 0.10
C GLY A 185 -10.62 5.48 -0.56
N LYS A 186 -10.36 6.37 -1.54
CA LYS A 186 -11.44 7.07 -2.25
C LYS A 186 -12.27 6.13 -3.14
N THR A 187 -11.64 5.15 -3.78
CA THR A 187 -12.35 4.12 -4.56
C THR A 187 -13.10 3.15 -3.63
N VAL A 188 -12.53 2.81 -2.47
CA VAL A 188 -13.22 1.99 -1.46
C VAL A 188 -14.47 2.71 -0.95
N ASP A 189 -14.35 3.99 -0.58
CA ASP A 189 -15.46 4.81 -0.10
C ASP A 189 -16.58 4.96 -1.15
N ALA A 190 -16.24 5.21 -2.42
CA ALA A 190 -17.20 5.28 -3.51
C ALA A 190 -17.97 3.96 -3.75
N VAL A 191 -17.33 2.80 -3.55
CA VAL A 191 -18.02 1.49 -3.59
C VAL A 191 -18.87 1.28 -2.34
N ALA A 192 -18.34 1.63 -1.16
CA ALA A 192 -18.99 1.47 0.13
C ALA A 192 -20.31 2.26 0.23
N HIS A 193 -20.41 3.42 -0.44
CA HIS A 193 -21.64 4.20 -0.57
C HIS A 193 -22.78 3.47 -1.30
N HIS A 194 -22.50 2.43 -2.10
CA HIS A 194 -23.55 1.70 -2.80
C HIS A 194 -24.54 1.03 -1.82
N PRO A 195 -25.87 1.15 -2.00
CA PRO A 195 -26.85 0.64 -1.03
C PRO A 195 -26.70 -0.86 -0.73
N LEU A 196 -26.47 -1.69 -1.76
CA LEU A 196 -26.29 -3.14 -1.59
C LEU A 196 -24.90 -3.52 -1.04
N CYS A 197 -23.93 -2.60 -1.00
CA CYS A 197 -22.61 -2.85 -0.41
C CYS A 197 -22.68 -2.66 1.10
N THR A 198 -23.26 -3.62 1.82
CA THR A 198 -23.50 -3.58 3.27
C THR A 198 -22.41 -4.25 4.10
N CYS A 199 -21.54 -5.03 3.46
CA CYS A 199 -20.46 -5.78 4.10
C CYS A 199 -19.10 -5.34 3.54
N ILE A 200 -18.22 -4.83 4.40
CA ILE A 200 -16.92 -4.26 4.03
C ILE A 200 -15.86 -4.97 4.87
N ALA A 201 -14.81 -5.50 4.25
CA ALA A 201 -13.85 -6.34 4.95
C ALA A 201 -12.40 -6.10 4.51
N ARG A 202 -11.51 -6.04 5.50
CA ARG A 202 -10.06 -6.15 5.30
C ARG A 202 -9.66 -7.56 5.72
N VAL A 203 -9.19 -8.37 4.77
CA VAL A 203 -9.12 -9.84 4.94
C VAL A 203 -7.73 -10.41 5.16
N ASN A 204 -6.67 -9.68 4.79
CA ASN A 204 -5.28 -10.09 5.04
C ASN A 204 -4.35 -8.89 5.33
N SER A 205 -3.06 -9.17 5.60
CA SER A 205 -2.06 -8.17 6.01
C SER A 205 -2.43 -7.43 7.31
N GLY A 206 -1.82 -6.27 7.59
CA GLY A 206 -1.99 -5.56 8.87
C GLY A 206 -1.87 -4.03 8.75
N GLU A 207 -1.48 -3.38 9.85
CA GLU A 207 -1.44 -1.91 10.02
C GLU A 207 -0.36 -1.17 9.19
N ASN A 208 0.20 -1.78 8.14
CA ASN A 208 1.34 -1.25 7.39
C ASN A 208 0.95 -0.24 6.29
N ALA A 209 -0.33 -0.14 5.95
CA ALA A 209 -0.88 0.96 5.16
C ALA A 209 -1.81 1.80 6.02
N GLY A 210 -2.09 3.03 5.57
CA GLY A 210 -3.02 3.95 6.23
C GLY A 210 -3.94 4.59 5.21
N HIS A 211 -5.22 4.70 5.56
CA HIS A 211 -6.29 5.20 4.72
C HIS A 211 -6.90 6.39 5.47
N THR A 212 -6.90 7.56 4.83
CA THR A 212 -7.58 8.75 5.37
C THR A 212 -9.00 8.79 4.85
N VAL A 213 -9.96 8.98 5.74
CA VAL A 213 -11.37 9.24 5.41
C VAL A 213 -11.86 10.45 6.21
N TYR A 214 -12.97 11.04 5.78
CA TYR A 214 -13.56 12.21 6.40
C TYR A 214 -15.02 11.91 6.73
N ASP A 215 -15.52 12.40 7.87
CA ASP A 215 -16.94 12.33 8.17
C ASP A 215 -17.73 13.48 7.52
N LYS A 216 -19.06 13.48 7.72
CA LYS A 216 -19.96 14.52 7.17
C LYS A 216 -19.70 15.93 7.71
N ALA A 217 -18.98 16.07 8.83
CA ALA A 217 -18.57 17.35 9.40
C ALA A 217 -17.16 17.76 8.95
N GLY A 218 -16.52 17.00 8.04
CA GLY A 218 -15.16 17.24 7.59
C GLY A 218 -14.08 16.82 8.59
N ARG A 219 -14.44 16.13 9.68
CA ARG A 219 -13.44 15.62 10.64
C ARG A 219 -12.66 14.48 10.01
N LYS A 220 -11.33 14.57 10.10
CA LYS A 220 -10.39 13.63 9.49
C LYS A 220 -10.15 12.42 10.40
N PHE A 221 -10.29 11.22 9.84
CA PHE A 221 -9.94 9.95 10.48
C PHE A 221 -8.84 9.24 9.69
N VAL A 222 -7.93 8.57 10.40
CA VAL A 222 -6.87 7.75 9.78
C VAL A 222 -6.97 6.32 10.31
N PHE A 223 -7.34 5.39 9.43
CA PHE A 223 -7.42 3.97 9.74
C PHE A 223 -6.22 3.21 9.13
N ASN A 224 -5.69 2.24 9.86
CA ASN A 224 -4.59 1.38 9.45
C ASN A 224 -5.02 -0.09 9.31
N LEU A 225 -6.04 -0.52 10.07
CA LEU A 225 -6.60 -1.86 10.04
C LEU A 225 -8.13 -1.87 9.95
N ALA A 226 -8.82 -0.89 10.55
CA ALA A 226 -10.26 -0.75 10.42
C ALA A 226 -10.63 -0.48 8.93
N PRO A 227 -11.66 -1.16 8.38
CA PRO A 227 -12.11 -0.86 7.03
C PRO A 227 -12.63 0.58 6.93
N SER A 228 -12.31 1.24 5.81
CA SER A 228 -12.58 2.67 5.59
C SER A 228 -14.06 3.05 5.65
N GLY A 229 -14.97 2.12 5.32
CA GLY A 229 -16.42 2.31 5.40
C GLY A 229 -17.02 2.34 6.81
N LEU A 230 -16.21 2.35 7.87
CA LEU A 230 -16.68 2.38 9.26
C LEU A 230 -17.47 3.66 9.62
N LEU A 231 -17.18 4.78 8.96
CA LEU A 231 -17.92 6.03 9.14
C LEU A 231 -19.31 6.02 8.48
N LEU A 232 -19.62 5.03 7.64
CA LEU A 232 -20.87 4.97 6.89
C LEU A 232 -21.98 4.25 7.69
N PRO A 233 -23.18 4.86 7.87
CA PRO A 233 -24.30 4.22 8.53
C PRO A 233 -24.76 2.94 7.83
N GLY A 234 -25.19 1.94 8.61
CA GLY A 234 -25.71 0.68 8.08
C GLY A 234 -24.68 -0.24 7.41
N LYS A 235 -23.38 0.07 7.50
CA LYS A 235 -22.29 -0.77 6.97
C LYS A 235 -21.68 -1.61 8.08
N ARG A 236 -21.56 -2.92 7.86
CA ARG A 236 -20.84 -3.85 8.74
C ARG A 236 -19.41 -4.00 8.23
N ASN A 237 -18.46 -3.79 9.12
CA ASN A 237 -17.04 -3.66 8.86
C ASN A 237 -16.31 -4.79 9.59
N TYR A 238 -15.50 -5.55 8.86
CA TYR A 238 -14.89 -6.78 9.34
C TYR A 238 -13.37 -6.78 9.17
N ILE A 239 -12.65 -7.24 10.20
CA ILE A 239 -11.22 -7.56 10.14
C ILE A 239 -11.09 -9.09 10.10
N GLY A 240 -10.75 -9.64 8.94
CA GLY A 240 -10.73 -11.08 8.68
C GLY A 240 -9.65 -11.85 9.46
N PRO A 241 -9.84 -13.16 9.72
CA PRO A 241 -8.94 -13.95 10.56
C PRO A 241 -7.52 -14.09 10.01
N GLU A 242 -7.32 -13.85 8.71
CA GLU A 242 -6.02 -13.90 8.06
C GLU A 242 -5.23 -12.59 8.14
N CYS A 243 -5.81 -11.52 8.72
CA CYS A 243 -5.09 -10.32 9.11
C CYS A 243 -4.11 -10.55 10.28
N VAL A 244 -3.18 -9.61 10.43
CA VAL A 244 -2.28 -9.46 11.57
C VAL A 244 -2.52 -8.09 12.24
N MET A 245 -2.59 -8.07 13.57
CA MET A 245 -3.12 -6.93 14.33
C MET A 245 -2.29 -6.69 15.59
N ASP A 246 -1.91 -5.44 15.88
CA ASP A 246 -1.47 -5.06 17.22
C ASP A 246 -2.69 -4.45 17.97
N PRO A 247 -3.32 -5.20 18.89
CA PRO A 247 -4.58 -4.77 19.47
C PRO A 247 -4.43 -3.55 20.38
N VAL A 248 -3.23 -3.25 20.87
CA VAL A 248 -2.97 -2.07 21.70
C VAL A 248 -2.84 -0.83 20.81
N SER A 249 -2.02 -0.91 19.75
CA SER A 249 -1.90 0.12 18.71
C SER A 249 -3.26 0.43 18.06
N PHE A 250 -4.07 -0.60 17.79
CA PHE A 250 -5.40 -0.43 17.21
C PHE A 250 -6.34 0.38 18.12
N MET A 251 -6.39 0.07 19.42
CA MET A 251 -7.19 0.85 20.37
C MET A 251 -6.65 2.28 20.53
N GLU A 252 -5.34 2.44 20.68
CA GLU A 252 -4.66 3.73 20.91
C GLU A 252 -4.60 4.65 19.70
N LYS A 253 -4.78 4.12 18.49
CA LYS A 253 -4.66 4.92 17.25
C LYS A 253 -5.95 4.98 16.45
N GLU A 254 -6.74 3.92 16.36
CA GLU A 254 -7.91 3.87 15.47
C GLU A 254 -9.22 4.02 16.24
N ILE A 255 -9.42 3.24 17.31
CA ILE A 255 -10.69 3.25 18.05
C ILE A 255 -10.86 4.51 18.89
N ILE A 256 -9.79 5.04 19.49
CA ILE A 256 -9.87 6.28 20.27
C ILE A 256 -10.41 7.47 19.45
N GLN A 257 -10.07 7.57 18.16
CA GLN A 257 -10.61 8.61 17.26
C GLN A 257 -12.15 8.56 17.20
N LEU A 258 -12.74 7.36 17.23
CA LEU A 258 -14.19 7.16 17.18
C LEU A 258 -14.85 7.51 18.51
N ILE A 259 -14.23 7.11 19.63
CA ILE A 259 -14.70 7.41 20.99
C ILE A 259 -14.72 8.94 21.21
N ASP A 260 -13.60 9.61 20.95
CA ASP A 260 -13.46 11.07 21.11
C ASP A 260 -14.42 11.83 20.18
N ALA A 261 -14.70 11.28 19.00
CA ALA A 261 -15.65 11.85 18.03
C ALA A 261 -17.13 11.57 18.35
N GLY A 262 -17.44 10.74 19.35
CA GLY A 262 -18.81 10.33 19.71
C GLY A 262 -19.45 9.34 18.72
N ILE A 263 -18.66 8.60 17.95
CA ILE A 263 -19.13 7.68 16.91
C ILE A 263 -19.22 6.27 17.49
N ASP A 264 -20.44 5.73 17.63
CA ASP A 264 -20.60 4.33 18.02
C ASP A 264 -20.25 3.38 16.87
N TYR A 265 -19.43 2.38 17.17
CA TYR A 265 -18.91 1.38 16.24
C TYR A 265 -19.19 -0.05 16.72
N ARG A 266 -19.71 -0.26 17.94
CA ARG A 266 -19.73 -1.57 18.60
C ARG A 266 -20.69 -2.56 17.93
N ASP A 267 -21.69 -2.05 17.22
CA ASP A 267 -22.67 -2.80 16.41
C ASP A 267 -22.24 -2.97 14.94
N ARG A 268 -21.14 -2.32 14.51
CA ARG A 268 -20.72 -2.23 13.11
C ARG A 268 -19.29 -2.67 12.83
N LEU A 269 -18.42 -2.79 13.84
CA LEU A 269 -17.04 -3.24 13.69
C LEU A 269 -16.81 -4.57 14.40
N PHE A 270 -16.39 -5.58 13.65
CA PHE A 270 -16.16 -6.93 14.17
C PHE A 270 -14.81 -7.51 13.76
N ILE A 271 -14.22 -8.31 14.64
CA ILE A 271 -12.86 -8.86 14.47
C ILE A 271 -12.90 -10.38 14.47
N GLY A 272 -12.31 -10.99 13.44
CA GLY A 272 -12.08 -12.44 13.39
C GLY A 272 -10.94 -12.87 14.30
N ASN A 273 -10.61 -14.17 14.30
CA ASN A 273 -9.49 -14.70 15.07
C ASN A 273 -8.13 -14.36 14.42
N VAL A 274 -7.77 -13.07 14.39
CA VAL A 274 -6.52 -12.51 13.80
C VAL A 274 -5.26 -13.04 14.50
N CYS A 275 -4.12 -13.02 13.80
CA CYS A 275 -2.82 -13.23 14.44
C CYS A 275 -2.34 -11.94 15.12
N ILE A 276 -1.74 -12.04 16.30
CA ILE A 276 -1.37 -10.85 17.09
C ILE A 276 0.08 -10.44 16.85
N VAL A 277 0.25 -9.21 16.37
CA VAL A 277 1.51 -8.47 16.43
C VAL A 277 1.77 -8.13 17.88
N THR A 278 2.92 -8.56 18.41
CA THR A 278 3.34 -8.27 19.78
C THR A 278 4.45 -7.22 19.80
N PRO A 279 4.74 -6.60 20.96
CA PRO A 279 5.94 -5.77 21.16
C PRO A 279 7.24 -6.39 20.64
N TYR A 280 7.52 -7.68 20.90
CA TYR A 280 8.74 -8.31 20.39
C TYR A 280 8.76 -8.44 18.86
N HIS A 281 7.62 -8.54 18.18
CA HIS A 281 7.58 -8.49 16.71
C HIS A 281 8.00 -7.10 16.18
N LYS A 282 7.57 -6.01 16.84
CA LYS A 282 7.99 -4.64 16.50
C LYS A 282 9.48 -4.39 16.79
N LEU A 283 10.01 -4.96 17.87
CA LEU A 283 11.45 -4.89 18.17
C LEU A 283 12.30 -5.75 17.23
N LEU A 284 11.84 -6.94 16.83
CA LEU A 284 12.49 -7.74 15.78
C LEU A 284 12.58 -6.97 14.45
N ASP A 285 11.54 -6.22 14.10
CA ASP A 285 11.48 -5.35 12.91
C ASP A 285 12.51 -4.21 13.02
N LEU A 286 12.50 -3.45 14.13
CA LEU A 286 13.48 -2.38 14.40
C LEU A 286 14.95 -2.86 14.38
N LEU A 287 15.22 -4.02 14.98
CA LEU A 287 16.58 -4.54 15.14
C LEU A 287 17.07 -5.33 13.90
N GLY A 288 16.17 -5.76 13.03
CA GLY A 288 16.45 -6.64 11.88
C GLY A 288 16.38 -5.95 10.51
N SER A 289 15.54 -4.93 10.35
CA SER A 289 15.31 -4.29 9.06
C SER A 289 16.35 -3.23 8.69
N ALA A 290 16.66 -3.11 7.40
CA ALA A 290 17.49 -2.04 6.87
C ALA A 290 16.76 -0.69 6.95
N ALA A 291 17.53 0.41 6.97
CA ALA A 291 16.96 1.76 6.94
C ALA A 291 15.98 1.93 5.76
N ASN A 292 14.79 2.48 6.05
CA ASN A 292 13.70 2.69 5.07
C ASN A 292 13.13 1.43 4.36
N SER A 293 13.47 0.22 4.83
CA SER A 293 12.87 -1.03 4.33
C SER A 293 11.56 -1.42 5.01
N SER A 294 11.24 -0.83 6.17
CA SER A 294 10.08 -1.22 6.98
C SER A 294 9.31 -0.03 7.57
N THR A 295 8.05 -0.30 7.91
CA THR A 295 7.14 0.56 8.67
C THR A 295 7.31 0.45 10.19
N LEU A 296 8.15 -0.48 10.67
CA LEU A 296 8.38 -0.80 12.09
C LEU A 296 7.11 -1.27 12.84
N LYS A 297 6.16 -1.82 12.07
CA LYS A 297 4.88 -2.36 12.57
C LYS A 297 4.95 -3.84 12.95
N GLY A 298 6.09 -4.52 12.78
CA GLY A 298 6.26 -5.94 13.15
C GLY A 298 5.78 -6.93 12.09
N MET A 299 5.50 -6.48 10.86
CA MET A 299 4.79 -7.25 9.82
C MET A 299 5.53 -8.52 9.38
N ALA A 300 6.80 -8.40 8.98
CA ALA A 300 7.57 -9.57 8.53
C ALA A 300 7.81 -10.58 9.67
N PRO A 301 8.19 -10.15 10.89
CA PRO A 301 8.23 -11.04 12.05
C PRO A 301 6.90 -11.78 12.32
N VAL A 302 5.76 -11.08 12.38
CA VAL A 302 4.47 -11.72 12.72
C VAL A 302 3.98 -12.65 11.60
N HIS A 303 4.20 -12.32 10.32
CA HIS A 303 3.87 -13.22 9.21
C HIS A 303 4.75 -14.48 9.25
N GLY A 304 6.04 -14.35 9.60
CA GLY A 304 6.90 -15.49 9.89
C GLY A 304 6.33 -16.39 11.00
N SER A 305 5.94 -15.80 12.12
CA SER A 305 5.34 -16.53 13.24
C SER A 305 3.96 -17.12 12.96
N LYS A 306 3.17 -16.50 12.06
CA LYS A 306 1.92 -17.03 11.51
C LYS A 306 2.17 -18.27 10.64
N VAL A 307 3.08 -18.18 9.66
CA VAL A 307 3.43 -19.29 8.76
C VAL A 307 4.05 -20.46 9.53
N MET A 308 4.90 -20.19 10.52
CA MET A 308 5.47 -21.18 11.44
C MET A 308 4.49 -21.68 12.52
N LYS A 309 3.25 -21.19 12.56
CA LYS A 309 2.17 -21.58 13.49
C LYS A 309 2.54 -21.46 14.99
N ARG A 310 3.46 -20.55 15.31
CA ARG A 310 4.01 -20.31 16.66
C ARG A 310 3.42 -19.08 17.36
N GLY A 311 3.06 -18.04 16.59
CA GLY A 311 2.44 -16.83 17.12
C GLY A 311 1.08 -17.07 17.77
N ILE A 312 0.63 -16.11 18.57
CA ILE A 312 -0.70 -16.15 19.19
C ILE A 312 -1.77 -15.59 18.23
N ARG A 313 -3.02 -16.05 18.38
CA ARG A 313 -4.19 -15.45 17.76
C ARG A 313 -5.08 -14.82 18.83
N LEU A 314 -6.02 -13.99 18.41
CA LEU A 314 -6.91 -13.23 19.30
C LEU A 314 -7.62 -14.12 20.32
N ASP A 315 -8.09 -15.31 19.95
CA ASP A 315 -8.79 -16.21 20.89
C ASP A 315 -7.91 -16.71 22.05
N HIS A 316 -6.58 -16.78 21.87
CA HIS A 316 -5.67 -17.09 23.00
C HIS A 316 -5.68 -15.98 24.05
N ILE A 317 -5.99 -14.74 23.68
CA ILE A 317 -6.15 -13.63 24.64
C ILE A 317 -7.45 -13.77 25.43
N PHE A 318 -8.47 -14.48 24.95
CA PHE A 318 -9.76 -14.60 25.65
C PHE A 318 -9.94 -15.89 26.46
N ASN A 319 -9.33 -17.00 26.04
CA ASN A 319 -9.71 -18.32 26.55
C ASN A 319 -8.89 -18.81 27.77
N ASP A 320 -7.56 -18.77 27.72
CA ASP A 320 -6.70 -19.35 28.77
C ASP A 320 -5.32 -18.68 28.85
N ASP A 321 -4.97 -18.23 30.06
CA ASP A 321 -3.69 -17.56 30.35
C ASP A 321 -2.50 -18.54 30.31
N GLU A 322 -2.68 -19.82 30.66
CA GLU A 322 -1.59 -20.79 30.65
C GLU A 322 -1.15 -21.11 29.21
N THR A 323 -2.11 -21.35 28.33
CA THR A 323 -1.91 -21.49 26.87
C THR A 323 -1.32 -20.21 26.26
N LEU A 324 -1.78 -19.03 26.69
CA LEU A 324 -1.23 -17.74 26.24
C LEU A 324 0.25 -17.62 26.61
N ARG A 325 0.64 -17.88 27.87
CA ARG A 325 2.03 -17.84 28.35
C ARG A 325 2.93 -18.77 27.55
N LYS A 326 2.60 -20.06 27.46
CA LYS A 326 3.39 -21.08 26.75
C LYS A 326 3.64 -20.73 25.27
N ARG A 327 2.68 -20.08 24.62
CA ARG A 327 2.83 -19.62 23.23
C ARG A 327 3.68 -18.35 23.13
N LEU A 328 3.49 -17.40 24.03
CA LEU A 328 4.30 -16.17 24.10
C LEU A 328 5.79 -16.50 24.34
N GLU A 329 6.09 -17.38 25.29
CA GLU A 329 7.44 -17.89 25.58
C GLU A 329 8.10 -18.45 24.31
N LYS A 330 7.45 -19.44 23.69
CA LYS A 330 7.96 -20.16 22.52
C LYS A 330 8.19 -19.28 21.28
N ASP A 331 7.37 -18.25 21.07
CA ASP A 331 7.53 -17.36 19.91
C ASP A 331 8.61 -16.29 20.17
N MET A 332 8.68 -15.80 21.41
CA MET A 332 9.64 -14.81 21.89
C MET A 332 11.09 -15.31 21.89
N ASP A 333 11.34 -16.63 21.88
CA ASP A 333 12.67 -17.22 21.66
C ASP A 333 13.40 -16.61 20.44
N THR A 334 12.67 -16.23 19.39
CA THR A 334 13.24 -15.57 18.20
C THR A 334 13.86 -14.21 18.54
N TYR A 335 13.19 -13.44 19.40
CA TYR A 335 13.65 -12.12 19.85
C TYR A 335 14.82 -12.26 20.83
N LEU A 336 14.72 -13.16 21.81
CA LEU A 336 15.81 -13.44 22.76
C LEU A 336 17.06 -13.96 22.04
N GLY A 337 16.88 -14.80 21.03
CA GLY A 337 17.95 -15.27 20.15
C GLY A 337 18.63 -14.12 19.38
N LEU A 338 17.85 -13.18 18.83
CA LEU A 338 18.41 -12.02 18.12
C LEU A 338 19.23 -11.11 19.06
N LEU A 339 18.74 -10.83 20.27
CA LEU A 339 19.49 -10.05 21.26
C LEU A 339 20.83 -10.71 21.59
N LYS A 340 20.82 -12.03 21.81
CA LYS A 340 22.03 -12.81 22.10
C LYS A 340 23.03 -12.79 20.94
N VAL A 341 22.56 -12.95 19.69
CA VAL A 341 23.42 -12.92 18.49
C VAL A 341 24.00 -11.52 18.24
N LYS A 342 23.24 -10.45 18.49
CA LYS A 342 23.72 -9.07 18.36
C LYS A 342 24.45 -8.52 19.59
N ASN A 343 24.55 -9.31 20.67
CA ASN A 343 25.08 -8.89 21.98
C ASN A 343 24.44 -7.59 22.51
N LEU A 344 23.11 -7.51 22.44
CA LEU A 344 22.32 -6.36 22.88
C LEU A 344 21.68 -6.61 24.25
N SER A 345 21.76 -5.63 25.14
CA SER A 345 20.98 -5.60 26.38
C SER A 345 19.60 -4.97 26.17
N ASP A 346 18.68 -5.18 27.10
CA ASP A 346 17.39 -4.46 27.12
C ASP A 346 17.59 -2.92 27.13
N ALA A 347 18.67 -2.43 27.76
CA ALA A 347 19.00 -1.00 27.78
C ALA A 347 19.44 -0.48 26.40
N ASP A 348 20.18 -1.28 25.62
CA ASP A 348 20.54 -0.93 24.24
C ASP A 348 19.30 -0.87 23.34
N VAL A 349 18.36 -1.82 23.51
CA VAL A 349 17.08 -1.82 22.78
C VAL A 349 16.27 -0.57 23.10
N VAL A 350 16.16 -0.19 24.38
CA VAL A 350 15.47 1.04 24.80
C VAL A 350 16.14 2.29 24.25
N ARG A 351 17.48 2.35 24.19
CA ARG A 351 18.21 3.44 23.53
C ARG A 351 17.83 3.53 22.04
N LEU A 352 17.92 2.43 21.31
CA LEU A 352 17.59 2.37 19.87
C LEU A 352 16.14 2.79 19.58
N CYS A 353 15.18 2.41 20.44
CA CYS A 353 13.79 2.85 20.31
C CYS A 353 13.62 4.37 20.46
N ARG A 354 14.36 4.98 21.40
CA ARG A 354 14.37 6.43 21.62
C ARG A 354 15.07 7.18 20.49
N GLU A 355 16.16 6.62 19.97
CA GLU A 355 16.88 7.16 18.81
C GLU A 355 16.00 7.16 17.54
N GLU A 356 15.21 6.12 17.27
CA GLU A 356 14.32 6.08 16.10
C GLU A 356 13.08 7.00 16.23
N ASN A 357 12.69 7.37 17.44
CA ASN A 357 11.65 8.37 17.72
C ASN A 357 12.21 9.80 17.90
N SER A 358 13.53 10.02 17.83
CA SER A 358 14.17 11.29 18.20
C SER A 358 13.85 12.48 17.29
N ASP A 359 13.29 12.24 16.10
CA ASP A 359 12.80 13.27 15.16
C ASP A 359 11.35 13.71 15.45
N GLY A 360 10.78 13.30 16.59
CA GLY A 360 9.42 13.63 17.01
C GLY A 360 8.34 12.76 16.36
N VAL A 361 8.68 11.80 15.50
CA VAL A 361 7.72 10.86 14.90
C VAL A 361 7.70 9.57 15.72
N VAL A 362 6.59 9.29 16.41
CA VAL A 362 6.41 8.08 17.23
C VAL A 362 6.23 6.83 16.35
N ARG A 363 7.36 6.21 15.98
CA ARG A 363 7.43 4.95 15.20
C ARG A 363 7.37 3.74 16.12
N VAL A 364 8.09 3.76 17.24
CA VAL A 364 8.04 2.74 18.29
C VAL A 364 7.11 3.23 19.42
N PRO A 365 5.95 2.59 19.69
CA PRO A 365 5.05 3.01 20.77
C PRO A 365 5.61 2.79 22.18
N ASP A 366 5.13 3.56 23.16
CA ASP A 366 5.63 3.51 24.53
C ASP A 366 5.43 2.16 25.22
N TYR A 367 4.31 1.44 24.97
CA TYR A 367 4.12 0.10 25.51
C TYR A 367 5.12 -0.93 24.96
N VAL A 368 5.72 -0.68 23.79
CA VAL A 368 6.80 -1.50 23.22
C VAL A 368 8.13 -1.19 23.92
N ILE A 369 8.38 0.06 24.27
CA ILE A 369 9.54 0.48 25.08
C ILE A 369 9.41 -0.08 26.51
N ALA A 370 8.22 -0.02 27.11
CA ALA A 370 7.93 -0.60 28.42
C ALA A 370 8.10 -2.13 28.42
N PHE A 371 7.71 -2.83 27.33
CA PHE A 371 8.02 -4.26 27.15
C PHE A 371 9.53 -4.54 27.13
N ALA A 372 10.33 -3.73 26.43
CA ALA A 372 11.78 -3.88 26.42
C ALA A 372 12.36 -3.74 27.84
N GLN A 373 11.84 -2.80 28.63
CA GLN A 373 12.23 -2.57 30.03
C GLN A 373 11.71 -3.62 31.02
N ALA A 374 10.71 -4.44 30.65
CA ALA A 374 10.09 -5.40 31.56
C ALA A 374 11.07 -6.52 31.94
N LYS A 375 11.20 -6.78 33.26
CA LYS A 375 11.97 -7.91 33.78
C LYS A 375 11.33 -9.26 33.42
N ASP A 376 10.03 -9.38 33.70
CA ASP A 376 9.20 -10.47 33.21
C ASP A 376 8.43 -10.00 31.97
N LYS A 377 8.94 -10.41 30.81
CA LYS A 377 8.38 -10.05 29.50
C LYS A 377 7.10 -10.83 29.17
N VAL A 378 6.89 -12.00 29.80
CA VAL A 378 5.69 -12.82 29.57
C VAL A 378 4.53 -12.29 30.40
N GLU A 379 4.75 -12.06 31.70
CA GLU A 379 3.77 -11.46 32.60
C GLU A 379 3.32 -10.08 32.10
N PHE A 380 4.27 -9.25 31.64
CA PHE A 380 3.97 -7.96 31.04
C PHE A 380 2.95 -8.08 29.89
N LEU A 381 3.15 -9.03 28.97
CA LEU A 381 2.25 -9.23 27.82
C LEU A 381 0.90 -9.83 28.22
N VAL A 382 0.88 -10.79 29.15
CA VAL A 382 -0.37 -11.37 29.68
C VAL A 382 -1.22 -10.27 30.32
N LYS A 383 -0.62 -9.44 31.19
CA LYS A 383 -1.30 -8.30 31.80
C LYS A 383 -1.75 -7.27 30.75
N LEU A 384 -0.87 -6.88 29.84
CA LEU A 384 -1.18 -5.91 28.78
C LEU A 384 -2.42 -6.33 27.97
N TYR A 385 -2.49 -7.59 27.53
CA TYR A 385 -3.64 -8.07 26.76
C TYR A 385 -4.88 -8.34 27.62
N ARG A 386 -4.71 -8.74 28.88
CA ARG A 386 -5.84 -8.86 29.81
C ARG A 386 -6.52 -7.49 29.99
N ASP A 387 -5.75 -6.46 30.27
CA ASP A 387 -6.23 -5.12 30.61
C ASP A 387 -6.69 -4.34 29.38
N ARG A 388 -5.93 -4.36 28.27
CA ARG A 388 -6.21 -3.55 27.07
C ARG A 388 -7.13 -4.23 26.04
N VAL A 389 -7.36 -5.55 26.17
CA VAL A 389 -8.15 -6.35 25.20
C VAL A 389 -9.25 -7.17 25.87
N ARG A 390 -8.92 -8.12 26.76
CA ARG A 390 -9.93 -9.04 27.33
C ARG A 390 -11.00 -8.34 28.17
N HIS A 391 -10.58 -7.39 29.00
CA HIS A 391 -11.47 -6.68 29.94
C HIS A 391 -11.76 -5.23 29.52
N ASN A 392 -11.37 -4.85 28.30
CA ASN A 392 -11.62 -3.53 27.76
C ASN A 392 -13.02 -3.50 27.09
N PRO A 393 -14.02 -2.78 27.64
CA PRO A 393 -15.37 -2.74 27.09
C PRO A 393 -15.46 -1.99 25.73
N ASP A 394 -14.41 -1.29 25.35
CA ASP A 394 -14.28 -0.60 24.07
C ASP A 394 -13.62 -1.48 23.00
N PHE A 395 -13.07 -2.65 23.37
CA PHE A 395 -12.50 -3.54 22.37
C PHE A 395 -13.61 -4.13 21.48
N PRO A 396 -13.54 -4.02 20.13
CA PRO A 396 -14.64 -4.42 19.27
C PRO A 396 -14.99 -5.92 19.36
N ALA A 397 -16.25 -6.24 19.07
CA ALA A 397 -16.78 -7.59 19.22
C ALA A 397 -16.08 -8.60 18.29
N ARG A 398 -15.88 -9.82 18.79
CA ARG A 398 -15.36 -10.95 17.99
C ARG A 398 -16.50 -11.65 17.26
N CYS A 399 -16.27 -12.08 16.01
CA CYS A 399 -17.22 -12.91 15.25
C CYS A 399 -16.52 -13.89 14.29
N ASP A 400 -17.27 -14.85 13.74
CA ASP A 400 -16.83 -15.60 12.56
C ASP A 400 -17.03 -14.74 11.31
N VAL A 401 -16.00 -13.97 10.98
CA VAL A 401 -16.01 -13.11 9.78
C VAL A 401 -16.22 -13.92 8.50
N THR A 402 -15.65 -15.13 8.39
CA THR A 402 -15.77 -15.94 7.16
C THR A 402 -17.21 -16.39 6.96
N TYR A 403 -17.90 -16.79 8.03
CA TYR A 403 -19.34 -17.04 8.00
C TYR A 403 -20.12 -15.79 7.57
N GLU A 404 -19.85 -14.62 8.16
CA GLU A 404 -20.57 -13.38 7.84
C GLU A 404 -20.38 -12.92 6.39
N LEU A 405 -19.17 -13.01 5.82
CA LEU A 405 -18.92 -12.70 4.41
C LEU A 405 -19.74 -13.62 3.49
N HIS A 406 -19.75 -14.93 3.76
CA HIS A 406 -20.50 -15.89 2.96
C HIS A 406 -22.02 -15.70 3.11
N ALA A 407 -22.49 -15.44 4.34
CA ALA A 407 -23.90 -15.21 4.63
C ALA A 407 -24.42 -13.91 4.00
N ALA A 408 -23.61 -12.84 3.95
CA ALA A 408 -23.95 -11.60 3.25
C ALA A 408 -24.23 -11.86 1.75
N VAL A 409 -23.31 -12.53 1.05
CA VAL A 409 -23.51 -12.84 -0.38
C VAL A 409 -24.73 -13.73 -0.61
N LEU A 410 -24.99 -14.71 0.27
CA LEU A 410 -26.20 -15.55 0.18
C LEU A 410 -27.51 -14.78 0.40
N ARG A 411 -27.49 -13.64 1.12
CA ARG A 411 -28.64 -12.73 1.27
C ARG A 411 -28.80 -11.76 0.09
N GLY A 412 -27.96 -11.86 -0.94
CA GLY A 412 -27.94 -10.94 -2.08
C GLY A 412 -27.24 -9.59 -1.79
N GLU A 413 -26.59 -9.47 -0.63
CA GLU A 413 -25.72 -8.34 -0.32
C GLU A 413 -24.44 -8.39 -1.16
N LYS A 414 -23.77 -7.25 -1.31
CA LYS A 414 -22.46 -7.15 -1.95
C LYS A 414 -21.37 -7.04 -0.89
N VAL A 415 -20.29 -7.80 -1.07
CA VAL A 415 -19.10 -7.75 -0.21
C VAL A 415 -18.02 -6.92 -0.87
N LEU A 416 -17.52 -5.91 -0.16
CA LEU A 416 -16.36 -5.11 -0.54
C LEU A 416 -15.12 -5.60 0.21
N LEU A 417 -14.11 -6.07 -0.52
CA LEU A 417 -12.80 -6.41 0.02
C LEU A 417 -11.83 -5.23 -0.19
N GLU A 418 -11.39 -4.64 0.91
CA GLU A 418 -10.43 -3.53 0.91
C GLU A 418 -8.99 -4.07 0.86
N GLY A 419 -8.28 -3.77 -0.22
CA GLY A 419 -6.88 -4.18 -0.42
C GLY A 419 -5.92 -3.45 0.52
N PRO A 420 -5.15 -4.17 1.36
CA PRO A 420 -4.31 -3.55 2.39
C PRO A 420 -3.07 -2.89 1.81
N GLN A 421 -2.62 -3.29 0.62
CA GLN A 421 -1.56 -2.60 -0.11
C GLN A 421 -1.79 -2.80 -1.62
N SER A 422 -0.79 -3.31 -2.35
CA SER A 422 -0.74 -3.19 -3.81
C SER A 422 -0.02 -4.35 -4.46
N TYR A 423 -0.32 -4.59 -5.73
CA TYR A 423 0.12 -5.75 -6.50
C TYR A 423 1.64 -5.96 -6.47
N TRP A 424 2.44 -4.92 -6.74
CA TRP A 424 3.89 -5.04 -6.81
C TRP A 424 4.59 -5.11 -5.45
N LEU A 425 3.85 -4.91 -4.36
CA LEU A 425 4.32 -5.16 -2.99
C LEU A 425 3.90 -6.53 -2.46
N SER A 426 3.25 -7.40 -3.25
CA SER A 426 2.90 -8.76 -2.83
C SER A 426 4.11 -9.70 -2.87
N ASN A 427 4.34 -10.45 -1.79
CA ASN A 427 5.35 -11.52 -1.78
C ASN A 427 5.06 -12.63 -2.82
N ALA A 428 3.81 -12.84 -3.19
CA ALA A 428 3.41 -13.84 -4.18
C ALA A 428 3.80 -13.47 -5.63
N ARG A 429 4.22 -12.23 -5.91
CA ARG A 429 4.67 -11.81 -7.25
C ARG A 429 6.13 -12.12 -7.54
N THR A 430 6.97 -12.28 -6.51
CA THR A 430 8.42 -12.61 -6.54
C THR A 430 9.36 -11.74 -7.40
N LYS A 431 8.87 -10.87 -8.29
CA LYS A 431 9.70 -9.98 -9.12
C LYS A 431 10.48 -8.95 -8.30
N PHE A 432 9.90 -8.49 -7.19
CA PHE A 432 10.48 -7.53 -6.24
C PHE A 432 10.70 -8.18 -4.86
N TRP A 433 11.14 -9.44 -4.84
CA TRP A 433 11.10 -10.30 -3.64
C TRP A 433 11.68 -9.66 -2.37
N GLU A 434 12.87 -9.06 -2.46
CA GLU A 434 13.57 -8.47 -1.31
C GLU A 434 12.94 -7.15 -0.83
N SER A 435 12.06 -6.56 -1.64
CA SER A 435 11.53 -5.20 -1.50
C SER A 435 10.00 -5.14 -1.50
N THR A 436 9.35 -6.26 -1.13
CA THR A 436 7.89 -6.46 -0.99
C THR A 436 7.44 -6.51 0.47
N THR A 437 6.12 -6.44 0.72
CA THR A 437 5.55 -6.81 2.02
C THR A 437 5.46 -8.33 2.17
N SER A 438 5.33 -8.80 3.41
CA SER A 438 5.30 -10.22 3.80
C SER A 438 3.92 -10.89 3.66
N ALA A 439 3.02 -10.30 2.88
CA ALA A 439 1.67 -10.79 2.63
C ALA A 439 1.32 -10.77 1.13
N ASP A 440 0.37 -11.61 0.71
CA ASP A 440 -0.15 -11.54 -0.65
C ASP A 440 -1.18 -10.42 -0.77
N THR A 441 -0.74 -9.30 -1.33
CA THR A 441 -1.56 -8.09 -1.50
C THR A 441 -2.16 -7.95 -2.91
N THR A 442 -2.17 -9.05 -3.68
CA THR A 442 -2.94 -9.13 -4.94
C THR A 442 -4.43 -9.36 -4.67
N ALA A 443 -5.28 -9.05 -5.66
CA ALA A 443 -6.71 -9.34 -5.59
C ALA A 443 -7.01 -10.86 -5.43
N ALA A 444 -6.17 -11.74 -6.01
CA ALA A 444 -6.28 -13.18 -5.78
C ALA A 444 -6.02 -13.53 -4.30
N GLY A 445 -5.02 -12.90 -3.67
CA GLY A 445 -4.74 -13.02 -2.24
C GLY A 445 -5.90 -12.54 -1.34
N LEU A 446 -6.59 -11.47 -1.73
CA LEU A 446 -7.81 -11.00 -1.04
C LEU A 446 -8.93 -12.03 -1.14
N LEU A 447 -9.21 -12.52 -2.35
CA LEU A 447 -10.29 -13.48 -2.57
C LEU A 447 -10.03 -14.79 -1.82
N ALA A 448 -8.80 -15.31 -1.86
CA ALA A 448 -8.39 -16.48 -1.10
C ALA A 448 -8.53 -16.27 0.42
N ALA A 449 -8.09 -15.13 0.95
CA ALA A 449 -8.20 -14.81 2.38
C ALA A 449 -9.65 -14.62 2.85
N SER A 450 -10.54 -14.16 1.97
CA SER A 450 -11.99 -14.06 2.26
C SER A 450 -12.70 -15.42 2.31
N GLN A 451 -12.09 -16.47 1.74
CA GLN A 451 -12.66 -17.81 1.54
C GLN A 451 -13.96 -17.84 0.68
N LEU A 452 -14.21 -16.79 -0.10
CA LEU A 452 -15.34 -16.74 -1.04
C LEU A 452 -15.00 -17.49 -2.33
N ASN A 453 -15.87 -18.42 -2.74
CA ASN A 453 -15.64 -19.25 -3.91
C ASN A 453 -15.91 -18.50 -5.23
N PHE A 454 -14.86 -18.19 -5.98
CA PHE A 454 -14.89 -17.49 -7.27
C PHE A 454 -15.65 -18.23 -8.39
N GLN A 455 -15.89 -19.54 -8.26
CA GLN A 455 -16.71 -20.31 -9.20
C GLN A 455 -18.22 -20.20 -8.88
N LYS A 456 -18.55 -19.82 -7.65
CA LYS A 456 -19.94 -19.69 -7.16
C LYS A 456 -20.42 -18.23 -7.19
N PHE A 457 -19.53 -17.28 -6.90
CA PHE A 457 -19.83 -15.86 -6.76
C PHE A 457 -19.05 -15.05 -7.79
N LYS A 458 -19.71 -14.08 -8.42
CA LYS A 458 -19.08 -13.20 -9.41
C LYS A 458 -18.21 -12.18 -8.69
N SER A 459 -16.92 -12.17 -8.98
CA SER A 459 -15.99 -11.19 -8.43
C SER A 459 -15.50 -10.18 -9.47
N VAL A 460 -15.26 -8.94 -9.06
CA VAL A 460 -14.62 -7.90 -9.88
C VAL A 460 -13.51 -7.21 -9.11
N VAL A 461 -12.45 -6.82 -9.82
CA VAL A 461 -11.36 -6.00 -9.26
C VAL A 461 -11.43 -4.60 -9.87
N LEU A 462 -11.31 -3.60 -9.01
CA LEU A 462 -11.07 -2.20 -9.35
C LEU A 462 -9.63 -1.89 -8.97
N ASN A 463 -8.75 -1.83 -9.97
CA ASN A 463 -7.35 -1.46 -9.77
C ASN A 463 -7.26 0.05 -9.52
N VAL A 464 -6.37 0.48 -8.65
CA VAL A 464 -6.13 1.90 -8.37
C VAL A 464 -4.66 2.24 -8.59
N HIS A 465 -4.40 3.24 -9.44
CA HIS A 465 -3.07 3.81 -9.69
C HIS A 465 -3.11 5.33 -9.47
N LYS A 466 -1.96 5.98 -9.35
CA LYS A 466 -1.82 7.45 -9.17
C LYS A 466 -1.10 8.09 -10.35
N ALA A 467 -1.55 9.25 -10.82
CA ALA A 467 -0.91 10.01 -11.90
C ALA A 467 -1.28 11.50 -11.82
N PRO A 468 -0.43 12.44 -12.29
CA PRO A 468 1.02 12.28 -12.47
C PRO A 468 1.72 12.05 -11.12
N GLY A 469 3.01 11.69 -11.14
CA GLY A 469 3.76 11.43 -9.92
C GLY A 469 3.40 10.08 -9.27
N SER A 470 3.57 9.00 -10.02
CA SER A 470 3.47 7.64 -9.47
C SER A 470 4.66 7.41 -8.53
N SER A 471 4.42 6.97 -7.30
CA SER A 471 5.45 6.87 -6.25
C SER A 471 5.52 5.46 -5.65
N ARG A 472 6.70 5.08 -5.14
CA ARG A 472 6.91 3.79 -4.46
C ARG A 472 7.09 3.99 -2.95
N VAL A 473 6.56 3.03 -2.18
CA VAL A 473 6.76 2.93 -0.74
C VAL A 473 7.92 1.99 -0.46
N GLY A 474 8.97 2.51 0.16
CA GLY A 474 10.17 1.75 0.54
C GLY A 474 11.18 1.59 -0.61
N ILE A 475 12.27 0.89 -0.31
CA ILE A 475 13.37 0.63 -1.25
C ILE A 475 12.95 -0.29 -2.41
N GLY A 476 13.81 -0.38 -3.44
CA GLY A 476 13.69 -1.32 -4.57
C GLY A 476 13.74 -0.66 -5.95
N ALA A 477 13.88 -1.46 -6.99
CA ALA A 477 13.95 -1.01 -8.38
C ALA A 477 12.60 -0.42 -8.86
N CYS A 478 12.64 0.77 -9.43
CA CYS A 478 11.46 1.41 -10.03
C CYS A 478 11.89 2.27 -11.23
N PRO A 479 11.98 1.70 -12.45
CA PRO A 479 12.58 2.37 -13.60
C PRO A 479 11.92 3.70 -13.98
N SER A 480 10.63 3.90 -13.70
CA SER A 480 9.91 5.14 -13.97
C SER A 480 10.21 6.30 -13.00
N SER A 481 10.95 6.07 -11.92
CA SER A 481 11.28 7.06 -10.89
C SER A 481 12.34 8.07 -11.34
N PHE A 482 12.23 9.32 -10.85
CA PHE A 482 13.21 10.37 -11.19
C PHE A 482 14.62 10.11 -10.62
N VAL A 483 14.70 9.39 -9.49
CA VAL A 483 15.93 8.95 -8.80
C VAL A 483 15.72 7.56 -8.16
N PRO A 484 16.78 6.88 -7.67
CA PRO A 484 16.64 5.67 -6.87
C PRO A 484 15.76 5.89 -5.62
N GLN A 485 14.98 4.88 -5.25
CA GLN A 485 13.96 4.98 -4.20
C GLN A 485 14.53 5.12 -2.77
N ASP A 486 15.80 4.74 -2.58
CA ASP A 486 16.55 4.95 -1.35
C ASP A 486 17.16 6.35 -1.22
N TYR A 487 17.09 7.22 -2.26
CA TYR A 487 17.78 8.51 -2.36
C TYR A 487 17.69 9.38 -1.10
N PHE A 488 16.48 9.62 -0.58
CA PHE A 488 16.30 10.41 0.66
C PHE A 488 16.93 9.71 1.87
N SER A 489 16.60 8.43 2.08
CA SER A 489 17.10 7.65 3.22
C SER A 489 18.62 7.45 3.23
N ALA A 490 19.25 7.35 2.06
CA ALA A 490 20.70 7.24 1.93
C ALA A 490 21.44 8.54 2.32
N GLN A 491 20.73 9.67 2.32
CA GLN A 491 21.21 10.97 2.82
C GLN A 491 20.74 11.26 4.25
N ASN A 492 20.20 10.25 4.95
CA ASN A 492 19.63 10.36 6.30
C ASN A 492 18.43 11.32 6.42
N ILE A 493 17.72 11.59 5.32
CA ILE A 493 16.46 12.33 5.30
C ILE A 493 15.35 11.35 5.72
N LYS A 494 14.84 11.50 6.95
CA LYS A 494 13.76 10.71 7.56
C LYS A 494 12.39 11.36 7.42
N THR A 495 12.31 12.68 7.24
CA THR A 495 11.06 13.43 7.04
C THR A 495 11.20 14.51 5.98
N LEU A 496 10.07 15.02 5.46
CA LEU A 496 10.09 16.20 4.57
C LEU A 496 10.61 17.48 5.26
N ARG A 497 10.67 17.52 6.60
CA ARG A 497 11.20 18.67 7.37
C ARG A 497 12.73 18.68 7.42
N ASP A 498 13.37 17.58 7.05
CA ASP A 498 14.84 17.49 7.02
C ASP A 498 15.39 18.07 5.68
N LEU A 499 14.50 18.35 4.73
CA LEU A 499 14.77 19.15 3.54
C LEU A 499 14.51 20.64 3.86
N PRO A 500 15.43 21.56 3.53
CA PRO A 500 15.13 23.00 3.63
C PRO A 500 13.92 23.38 2.76
N SER A 501 13.07 24.29 3.27
CA SER A 501 11.85 24.74 2.58
C SER A 501 12.10 25.27 1.18
N GLU A 502 13.20 26.00 1.00
CA GLU A 502 13.56 26.66 -0.26
C GLU A 502 14.12 25.68 -1.31
N THR A 503 14.58 24.49 -0.92
CA THR A 503 15.34 23.61 -1.83
C THR A 503 14.47 23.06 -2.94
N CYS A 504 14.71 23.50 -4.18
CA CYS A 504 13.90 23.16 -5.36
C CYS A 504 12.40 23.51 -5.20
N ALA A 505 12.05 24.50 -4.36
CA ALA A 505 10.67 24.88 -4.05
C ALA A 505 9.85 25.33 -5.28
N ASN A 506 10.51 25.91 -6.29
CA ASN A 506 9.85 26.35 -7.52
C ASN A 506 9.53 25.16 -8.45
N PHE A 507 8.46 24.44 -8.13
CA PHE A 507 7.99 23.29 -8.89
C PHE A 507 7.80 23.58 -10.39
N GLU A 508 7.27 24.76 -10.74
CA GLU A 508 7.06 25.19 -12.13
C GLU A 508 8.37 25.30 -12.93
N ALA A 509 9.41 25.92 -12.34
CA ALA A 509 10.72 26.06 -12.97
C ALA A 509 11.43 24.69 -13.13
N VAL A 510 11.29 23.81 -12.15
CA VAL A 510 11.84 22.45 -12.18
C VAL A 510 11.17 21.63 -13.29
N GLN A 511 9.83 21.54 -13.33
CA GLN A 511 9.14 20.74 -14.36
C GLN A 511 9.37 21.30 -15.78
N ARG A 512 9.43 22.63 -15.95
CA ARG A 512 9.80 23.23 -17.25
C ARG A 512 11.18 22.80 -17.71
N THR A 513 12.17 22.82 -16.83
CA THR A 513 13.55 22.43 -17.15
C THR A 513 13.60 20.94 -17.54
N LEU A 514 12.89 20.08 -16.79
CA LEU A 514 12.77 18.65 -17.10
C LEU A 514 12.20 18.39 -18.51
N PHE A 515 11.06 19.01 -18.86
CA PHE A 515 10.41 18.72 -20.14
C PHE A 515 11.02 19.46 -21.34
N ARG A 516 11.65 20.62 -21.13
CA ARG A 516 12.35 21.38 -22.17
C ARG A 516 13.69 20.76 -22.54
N ASP A 517 14.53 20.49 -21.53
CA ASP A 517 15.93 20.14 -21.73
C ASP A 517 16.19 18.65 -21.50
N GLY A 518 15.46 18.04 -20.55
CA GLY A 518 15.58 16.63 -20.21
C GLY A 518 15.07 15.67 -21.27
N PHE A 519 14.39 16.13 -22.33
CA PHE A 519 13.93 15.29 -23.44
C PHE A 519 14.36 15.85 -24.80
N PRO A 520 15.57 15.51 -25.26
CA PRO A 520 16.09 15.95 -26.56
C PRO A 520 15.15 15.60 -27.70
N HIS A 521 15.08 16.53 -28.66
CA HIS A 521 14.28 16.42 -29.88
C HIS A 521 12.79 16.14 -29.65
N SER A 522 12.22 16.45 -28.48
CA SER A 522 10.80 16.21 -28.14
C SER A 522 9.78 16.72 -29.18
N ASN A 523 10.11 17.78 -29.93
CA ASN A 523 9.26 18.32 -31.01
C ASN A 523 9.49 17.66 -32.40
N ASP A 524 10.50 16.79 -32.54
CA ASP A 524 10.84 16.05 -33.77
C ASP A 524 10.56 14.55 -33.59
N LYS A 525 9.42 14.12 -34.14
CA LYS A 525 8.93 12.73 -34.07
C LYS A 525 9.85 11.70 -34.73
N ALA A 526 10.75 12.11 -35.63
CA ALA A 526 11.70 11.20 -36.29
C ALA A 526 12.99 11.00 -35.48
N ARG A 527 13.25 11.86 -34.48
CA ARG A 527 14.47 11.85 -33.65
C ARG A 527 14.22 11.60 -32.16
N HIS A 528 13.04 11.94 -31.65
CA HIS A 528 12.70 11.73 -30.24
C HIS A 528 12.60 10.25 -29.89
N ASN A 529 13.48 9.76 -29.00
CA ASN A 529 13.53 8.36 -28.58
C ASN A 529 13.02 8.11 -27.15
N GLY A 530 12.47 9.13 -26.48
CA GLY A 530 11.92 9.01 -25.13
C GLY A 530 12.94 8.81 -24.00
N ILE A 531 14.25 8.85 -24.27
CA ILE A 531 15.30 8.74 -23.26
C ILE A 531 15.51 10.10 -22.59
N MET A 532 15.48 10.12 -21.25
CA MET A 532 15.72 11.33 -20.47
C MET A 532 17.23 11.67 -20.42
N ALA A 533 17.58 12.89 -20.79
CA ALA A 533 18.93 13.43 -20.67
C ALA A 533 19.23 13.88 -19.23
N PRO A 534 20.44 13.61 -18.71
CA PRO A 534 20.84 14.07 -17.38
C PRO A 534 21.26 15.55 -17.46
N VAL A 535 20.29 16.42 -17.25
CA VAL A 535 20.45 17.88 -17.26
C VAL A 535 20.72 18.40 -15.85
N GLU A 536 21.43 19.52 -15.73
CA GLU A 536 21.60 20.25 -14.48
C GLU A 536 20.54 21.35 -14.33
N TYR A 537 19.96 21.44 -13.15
CA TYR A 537 19.11 22.52 -12.66
C TYR A 537 19.85 23.31 -11.57
N SER A 538 19.61 24.62 -11.48
CA SER A 538 20.16 25.46 -10.42
C SER A 538 19.12 26.45 -9.94
N ASP A 539 19.08 26.61 -8.62
CA ASP A 539 18.32 27.62 -7.89
C ASP A 539 19.25 28.30 -6.87
N GLU A 540 18.69 29.11 -5.98
CA GLU A 540 19.45 29.81 -4.93
C GLU A 540 19.97 28.89 -3.81
N THR A 541 19.45 27.67 -3.70
CA THR A 541 19.87 26.69 -2.69
C THR A 541 20.98 25.76 -3.19
N GLY A 542 21.15 25.61 -4.50
CA GLY A 542 22.27 24.85 -5.05
C GLY A 542 22.15 24.46 -6.53
N LYS A 543 22.85 23.36 -6.85
CA LYS A 543 22.90 22.77 -8.18
C LYS A 543 22.62 21.28 -8.12
N TYR A 544 21.72 20.84 -8.98
CA TYR A 544 21.06 19.54 -8.92
C TYR A 544 21.00 18.92 -10.31
N ASN A 545 21.11 17.59 -10.39
CA ASN A 545 20.60 16.83 -11.52
C ASN A 545 19.08 17.01 -11.57
N ILE A 546 18.52 17.14 -12.77
CA ILE A 546 17.10 17.45 -12.95
C ILE A 546 16.17 16.38 -12.34
N GLY A 547 16.60 15.11 -12.29
CA GLY A 547 15.86 14.05 -11.60
C GLY A 547 15.83 14.24 -10.08
N VAL A 548 16.94 14.69 -9.49
CA VAL A 548 17.03 15.05 -8.06
C VAL A 548 16.13 16.24 -7.76
N ALA A 549 16.23 17.32 -8.55
CA ALA A 549 15.38 18.50 -8.38
C ALA A 549 13.89 18.14 -8.48
N MET A 550 13.50 17.33 -9.47
CA MET A 550 12.12 16.87 -9.63
C MET A 550 11.67 15.96 -8.47
N ALA A 551 12.55 15.10 -7.96
CA ALA A 551 12.23 14.24 -6.81
C ALA A 551 11.98 15.05 -5.53
N ILE A 552 12.80 16.08 -5.26
CA ILE A 552 12.63 16.98 -4.11
C ILE A 552 11.37 17.84 -4.30
N ALA A 553 11.28 18.56 -5.43
CA ALA A 553 10.18 19.47 -5.72
C ALA A 553 8.82 18.76 -5.70
N SER A 554 8.69 17.59 -6.34
CA SER A 554 7.44 16.82 -6.29
C SER A 554 7.13 16.24 -4.91
N ALA A 555 8.14 15.90 -4.10
CA ALA A 555 7.93 15.40 -2.75
C ALA A 555 7.42 16.49 -1.79
N GLN A 556 7.95 17.71 -1.88
CA GLN A 556 7.48 18.87 -1.11
C GLN A 556 6.14 19.39 -1.64
N HIS A 557 6.05 19.73 -2.94
CA HIS A 557 4.87 20.35 -3.55
C HIS A 557 3.59 19.52 -3.41
N HIS A 558 3.69 18.19 -3.60
CA HIS A 558 2.54 17.28 -3.46
C HIS A 558 2.39 16.68 -2.05
N GLY A 559 3.27 17.03 -1.10
CA GLY A 559 3.31 16.46 0.25
C GLY A 559 3.55 14.94 0.29
N GLU A 560 4.22 14.39 -0.72
CA GLU A 560 4.39 12.94 -0.94
C GLU A 560 5.32 12.30 0.11
N CYS A 561 4.71 11.92 1.24
CA CYS A 561 5.39 11.24 2.33
C CYS A 561 4.54 10.09 2.90
N GLY A 562 5.20 9.11 3.55
CA GLY A 562 4.52 8.00 4.21
C GLY A 562 3.56 8.48 5.29
N ALA A 563 2.26 8.18 5.16
CA ALA A 563 1.21 8.65 6.07
C ALA A 563 1.54 8.44 7.57
N VAL A 564 2.12 7.29 7.91
CA VAL A 564 2.56 6.93 9.27
C VAL A 564 4.02 7.32 9.53
N THR A 565 4.96 6.98 8.64
CA THR A 565 6.40 7.11 8.89
C THR A 565 6.98 8.50 8.65
N LYS A 566 6.23 9.37 7.95
CA LYS A 566 6.59 10.69 7.41
C LYS A 566 7.81 10.73 6.47
N LYS A 567 8.33 9.56 6.08
CA LYS A 567 9.45 9.43 5.13
C LYS A 567 9.04 9.95 3.75
N PRO A 568 9.83 10.85 3.12
CA PRO A 568 9.55 11.33 1.76
C PRO A 568 9.50 10.17 0.76
N ARG A 569 8.70 10.30 -0.30
CA ARG A 569 8.62 9.32 -1.39
C ARG A 569 9.20 9.89 -2.67
N VAL A 570 9.89 9.05 -3.43
CA VAL A 570 10.36 9.41 -4.77
C VAL A 570 9.24 9.15 -5.77
N CYS A 571 8.84 10.20 -6.47
CA CYS A 571 7.88 10.16 -7.56
C CYS A 571 8.53 9.79 -8.90
N GLY A 572 7.69 9.52 -9.90
CA GLY A 572 8.08 9.18 -11.25
C GLY A 572 6.93 9.30 -12.25
N PHE A 573 7.20 8.86 -13.48
CA PHE A 573 6.24 8.76 -14.56
C PHE A 573 5.24 7.61 -14.34
N PHE A 574 4.06 7.70 -14.97
CA PHE A 574 3.13 6.57 -14.99
C PHE A 574 3.75 5.40 -15.76
N ASP A 575 3.73 4.20 -15.18
CA ASP A 575 4.43 3.05 -15.75
C ASP A 575 3.47 2.07 -16.44
N CYS A 576 3.40 2.14 -17.77
CA CYS A 576 2.56 1.22 -18.53
C CYS A 576 3.14 -0.20 -18.62
N VAL A 577 4.44 -0.38 -18.43
CA VAL A 577 5.07 -1.71 -18.45
C VAL A 577 4.60 -2.52 -17.24
N LEU A 578 4.65 -1.91 -16.06
CA LEU A 578 4.15 -2.51 -14.82
C LEU A 578 2.62 -2.58 -14.78
N GLN A 579 1.91 -1.54 -15.24
CA GLN A 579 0.44 -1.54 -15.23
C GLN A 579 -0.16 -2.59 -16.18
N HIS A 580 0.47 -2.89 -17.33
CA HIS A 580 -0.01 -3.94 -18.23
C HIS A 580 -0.09 -5.30 -17.53
N GLU A 581 0.97 -5.70 -16.81
CA GLU A 581 0.99 -6.98 -16.09
C GLU A 581 0.02 -7.02 -14.90
N VAL A 582 -0.30 -5.87 -14.29
CA VAL A 582 -1.37 -5.80 -13.28
C VAL A 582 -2.72 -6.08 -13.93
N ASN A 583 -3.02 -5.44 -15.06
CA ASN A 583 -4.32 -5.58 -15.74
C ASN A 583 -4.54 -7.00 -16.29
N SER A 584 -3.50 -7.61 -16.85
CA SER A 584 -3.61 -8.97 -17.42
C SER A 584 -3.84 -10.06 -16.36
N ILE A 585 -3.60 -9.76 -15.08
CA ILE A 585 -3.70 -10.72 -13.97
C ILE A 585 -4.83 -10.38 -12.98
N GLN A 586 -5.07 -9.11 -12.69
CA GLN A 586 -6.16 -8.68 -11.80
C GLN A 586 -7.45 -8.30 -12.54
N GLY A 587 -7.40 -8.06 -13.84
CA GLY A 587 -8.54 -7.63 -14.66
C GLY A 587 -8.45 -6.15 -15.07
N PRO A 588 -9.36 -5.70 -15.97
CA PRO A 588 -9.11 -4.51 -16.79
C PRO A 588 -9.48 -3.18 -16.11
N TYR A 589 -10.30 -3.16 -15.07
CA TYR A 589 -10.84 -1.90 -14.56
C TYR A 589 -9.80 -1.10 -13.78
N LEU A 590 -9.63 0.17 -14.14
CA LEU A 590 -8.66 1.08 -13.53
C LEU A 590 -9.32 2.39 -13.09
N THR A 591 -9.01 2.82 -11.88
CA THR A 591 -9.21 4.19 -11.38
C THR A 591 -7.87 4.87 -11.24
N ILE A 592 -7.74 6.10 -11.73
CA ILE A 592 -6.52 6.91 -11.58
C ILE A 592 -6.77 8.01 -10.55
N SER A 593 -6.03 8.02 -9.45
CA SER A 593 -6.14 9.05 -8.40
C SER A 593 -5.21 10.24 -8.64
N ALA A 594 -5.56 11.37 -8.02
CA ALA A 594 -4.78 12.62 -7.97
C ALA A 594 -4.43 13.25 -9.33
N LEU A 595 -5.27 13.05 -10.36
CA LEU A 595 -5.00 13.54 -11.71
C LEU A 595 -5.09 15.07 -11.82
N ASP A 596 -5.78 15.72 -10.88
CA ASP A 596 -5.72 17.16 -10.64
C ASP A 596 -4.30 17.71 -10.44
N ARG A 597 -3.35 16.89 -9.96
CA ARG A 597 -1.93 17.31 -9.88
C ARG A 597 -1.33 17.66 -11.24
N GLY A 598 -1.91 17.15 -12.34
CA GLY A 598 -1.50 17.50 -13.70
C GLY A 598 -1.92 18.89 -14.15
N ASP A 599 -2.77 19.59 -13.39
CA ASP A 599 -3.19 20.97 -13.67
C ASP A 599 -2.03 21.99 -13.58
N GLU A 600 -0.87 21.59 -13.06
CA GLU A 600 0.33 22.43 -12.93
C GLU A 600 1.50 21.97 -13.83
N TYR A 601 1.26 20.98 -14.69
CA TYR A 601 2.26 20.42 -15.60
C TYR A 601 2.09 20.98 -17.02
N ASP A 602 3.19 21.38 -17.65
CA ASP A 602 3.17 21.83 -19.06
C ASP A 602 3.22 20.63 -20.02
N LYS A 603 3.84 19.52 -19.59
CA LYS A 603 3.79 18.20 -20.21
C LYS A 603 3.72 17.12 -19.12
N VAL A 604 3.18 15.96 -19.45
CA VAL A 604 3.23 14.76 -18.60
C VAL A 604 3.94 13.63 -19.34
N GLY A 605 4.63 12.77 -18.59
CA GLY A 605 5.36 11.62 -19.14
C GLY A 605 4.74 10.29 -18.74
N VAL A 606 4.71 9.36 -19.69
CA VAL A 606 4.27 7.96 -19.50
C VAL A 606 5.39 7.03 -19.97
N THR A 607 5.86 6.14 -19.09
CA THR A 607 6.83 5.11 -19.47
C THR A 607 6.11 3.99 -20.22
N ILE A 608 6.44 3.83 -21.51
CA ILE A 608 5.80 2.84 -22.41
C ILE A 608 6.63 1.57 -22.62
N ALA A 609 7.94 1.68 -22.37
CA ALA A 609 8.92 0.61 -22.46
C ALA A 609 10.12 0.94 -21.56
N TYR A 610 10.99 -0.04 -21.34
CA TYR A 610 12.33 0.16 -20.80
C TYR A 610 13.38 -0.22 -21.84
N VAL A 611 14.58 0.35 -21.70
CA VAL A 611 15.81 -0.23 -22.24
C VAL A 611 16.70 -0.72 -21.11
N TYR A 612 17.19 -1.95 -21.20
CA TYR A 612 18.20 -2.47 -20.29
C TYR A 612 19.57 -1.91 -20.66
N TYR A 613 20.30 -1.36 -19.69
CA TYR A 613 21.69 -0.96 -19.84
C TYR A 613 22.48 -1.04 -18.53
N ASN A 614 23.44 -1.96 -18.48
CA ASN A 614 24.43 -2.02 -17.42
C ASN A 614 25.74 -1.35 -17.86
N PRO A 615 26.18 -0.23 -17.25
CA PRO A 615 27.42 0.46 -17.62
C PRO A 615 28.69 -0.38 -17.37
N GLU A 616 28.61 -1.43 -16.56
CA GLU A 616 29.71 -2.38 -16.31
C GLU A 616 29.78 -3.49 -17.39
N GLY A 617 28.88 -3.47 -18.39
CA GLY A 617 28.80 -4.48 -19.45
C GLY A 617 28.33 -5.86 -19.00
N LYS A 618 27.99 -6.03 -17.71
CA LYS A 618 27.50 -7.30 -17.15
C LYS A 618 26.10 -7.60 -17.64
N GLN A 619 25.91 -8.82 -18.13
CA GLN A 619 24.60 -9.40 -18.43
C GLN A 619 24.00 -9.94 -17.14
N VAL A 620 22.68 -9.87 -17.01
CA VAL A 620 21.95 -10.44 -15.88
C VAL A 620 21.02 -11.53 -16.40
N ASP A 621 21.22 -12.75 -15.91
CA ASP A 621 20.27 -13.85 -16.10
C ASP A 621 19.15 -13.73 -15.06
N VAL A 622 17.91 -13.62 -15.53
CA VAL A 622 16.70 -13.75 -14.72
C VAL A 622 15.90 -14.93 -15.24
N ASN A 623 15.78 -15.99 -14.44
CA ASN A 623 14.96 -17.16 -14.73
C ASN A 623 15.25 -17.82 -16.11
N GLY A 624 16.50 -17.77 -16.57
CA GLY A 624 16.93 -18.30 -17.87
C GLY A 624 16.82 -17.31 -19.03
N HIS A 625 16.41 -16.07 -18.78
CA HIS A 625 16.45 -14.98 -19.76
C HIS A 625 17.62 -14.04 -19.45
N VAL A 626 18.54 -13.90 -20.41
CA VAL A 626 19.78 -13.13 -20.25
C VAL A 626 19.63 -11.74 -20.88
N TYR A 627 19.52 -10.72 -20.04
CA TYR A 627 19.40 -9.32 -20.45
C TYR A 627 20.76 -8.71 -20.83
N LYS A 628 20.77 -7.96 -21.93
CA LYS A 628 21.94 -7.35 -22.57
C LYS A 628 21.68 -5.88 -22.87
N ASN A 629 22.77 -5.09 -22.91
CA ASN A 629 22.69 -3.66 -23.17
C ASN A 629 22.01 -3.37 -24.52
N GLY A 630 20.92 -2.62 -24.49
CA GLY A 630 20.09 -2.29 -25.65
C GLY A 630 18.82 -3.13 -25.80
N ASP A 631 18.61 -4.17 -24.96
CA ASP A 631 17.36 -4.94 -24.96
C ASP A 631 16.17 -4.05 -24.55
N ILE A 632 15.08 -4.12 -25.31
CA ILE A 632 13.87 -3.31 -25.10
C ILE A 632 12.77 -4.19 -24.50
N ILE A 633 12.24 -3.77 -23.35
CA ILE A 633 11.14 -4.42 -22.63
C ILE A 633 9.89 -3.52 -22.77
N ARG A 634 8.86 -3.97 -23.47
CA ARG A 634 7.64 -3.20 -23.75
C ARG A 634 6.54 -3.48 -22.75
N ALA A 635 5.56 -2.58 -22.66
CA ALA A 635 4.27 -2.93 -22.09
C ALA A 635 3.64 -4.11 -22.88
N GLY A 636 3.44 -5.24 -22.20
CA GLY A 636 3.03 -6.52 -22.79
C GLY A 636 4.12 -7.59 -22.82
N ASP A 637 5.40 -7.21 -22.72
CA ASP A 637 6.49 -8.16 -22.50
C ASP A 637 6.51 -8.62 -21.03
N PRO A 638 6.99 -9.84 -20.71
CA PRO A 638 7.11 -10.29 -19.33
C PRO A 638 8.07 -9.39 -18.52
N VAL A 639 7.57 -8.76 -17.45
CA VAL A 639 8.41 -7.87 -16.61
C VAL A 639 9.57 -8.68 -15.99
N PRO A 640 10.83 -8.21 -16.02
CA PRO A 640 11.95 -8.86 -15.33
C PRO A 640 11.80 -8.88 -13.80
N SER A 641 12.68 -9.61 -13.12
CA SER A 641 12.88 -9.42 -11.67
C SER A 641 13.84 -8.26 -11.40
N GLU A 642 13.80 -7.79 -10.16
CA GLU A 642 14.51 -6.64 -9.60
C GLU A 642 16.01 -6.53 -10.00
N PRO A 643 16.83 -7.60 -10.00
CA PRO A 643 18.21 -7.55 -10.48
C PRO A 643 18.40 -6.99 -11.90
N ALA A 644 17.48 -7.24 -12.83
CA ALA A 644 17.53 -6.64 -14.17
C ALA A 644 16.86 -5.26 -14.22
N LEU A 645 15.83 -5.03 -13.40
CA LEU A 645 15.13 -3.74 -13.33
C LEU A 645 16.01 -2.60 -12.76
N TYR A 646 16.99 -2.89 -11.91
CA TYR A 646 18.01 -1.90 -11.49
C TYR A 646 18.87 -1.35 -12.64
N HIS A 647 18.86 -2.00 -13.80
CA HIS A 647 19.55 -1.60 -15.03
C HIS A 647 18.57 -1.17 -16.14
N CYS A 648 17.27 -1.08 -15.84
CA CYS A 648 16.27 -0.63 -16.80
C CYS A 648 16.09 0.89 -16.73
N HIS A 649 16.13 1.54 -17.89
CA HIS A 649 15.90 2.97 -18.05
C HIS A 649 14.60 3.22 -18.83
N PRO A 650 13.78 4.20 -18.43
CA PRO A 650 12.45 4.38 -19.01
C PRO A 650 12.53 5.03 -20.40
N ILE A 651 11.74 4.50 -21.33
CA ILE A 651 11.40 5.15 -22.59
C ILE A 651 10.05 5.82 -22.40
N VAL A 652 10.08 7.15 -22.34
CA VAL A 652 8.95 7.99 -21.93
C VAL A 652 8.29 8.61 -23.16
N LYS A 653 6.98 8.38 -23.32
CA LYS A 653 6.12 9.16 -24.21
C LYS A 653 5.75 10.47 -23.49
N LEU A 654 6.00 11.60 -24.15
CA LEU A 654 5.53 12.91 -23.69
C LEU A 654 4.13 13.22 -24.24
N ILE A 655 3.30 13.83 -23.40
CA ILE A 655 1.94 14.27 -23.71
C ILE A 655 1.82 15.71 -23.23
N ASP A 656 1.10 16.55 -23.98
CA ASP A 656 0.86 17.94 -23.57
C ASP A 656 0.01 18.00 -22.31
N GLY A 657 0.39 18.90 -21.39
CA GLY A 657 -0.35 19.14 -20.16
C GLY A 657 -1.70 19.83 -20.40
N TRP A 658 -2.36 20.19 -19.32
CA TRP A 658 -3.69 20.83 -19.37
C TRP A 658 -3.82 21.99 -18.38
N ARG A 659 -2.71 22.67 -18.06
CA ARG A 659 -2.67 23.85 -17.18
C ARG A 659 -3.71 24.91 -17.55
N ASP A 660 -3.94 25.15 -18.84
CA ASP A 660 -4.89 26.16 -19.33
C ASP A 660 -6.38 25.74 -19.19
N ASN A 661 -6.65 24.45 -18.91
CA ASN A 661 -7.99 23.90 -18.71
C ASN A 661 -7.97 22.86 -17.58
N PRO A 662 -7.80 23.30 -16.32
CA PRO A 662 -7.62 22.43 -15.16
C PRO A 662 -8.81 21.48 -14.93
N ILE A 663 -8.53 20.29 -14.38
CA ILE A 663 -9.58 19.32 -14.03
C ILE A 663 -10.00 19.35 -12.56
N ALA A 664 -9.21 19.98 -11.67
CA ALA A 664 -9.50 20.05 -10.25
C ALA A 664 -10.93 20.56 -9.97
N ALA A 665 -11.63 19.91 -9.03
CA ALA A 665 -13.03 20.18 -8.71
C ALA A 665 -13.29 21.67 -8.36
N ALA A 666 -12.35 22.32 -7.68
CA ALA A 666 -12.41 23.74 -7.35
C ALA A 666 -12.26 24.70 -8.55
N LYS A 667 -11.75 24.23 -9.69
CA LYS A 667 -11.47 25.03 -10.89
C LYS A 667 -12.39 24.68 -12.08
N ARG A 668 -12.95 23.47 -12.09
CA ARG A 668 -13.68 22.86 -13.21
C ARG A 668 -15.20 22.99 -13.05
N ARG A 669 -15.92 23.27 -14.15
CA ARG A 669 -17.38 23.09 -14.21
C ARG A 669 -17.73 21.63 -14.48
N ARG A 670 -18.66 21.07 -13.70
CA ARG A 670 -19.18 19.71 -13.89
C ARG A 670 -19.75 19.50 -15.30
N ASN A 671 -19.52 18.33 -15.89
CA ASN A 671 -19.85 17.96 -17.27
C ASN A 671 -19.17 18.79 -18.37
N ALA A 672 -18.19 19.65 -18.05
CA ALA A 672 -17.35 20.25 -19.07
C ALA A 672 -16.58 19.17 -19.87
N PRO A 673 -16.27 19.41 -21.17
CA PRO A 673 -15.42 18.50 -21.95
C PRO A 673 -14.04 18.31 -21.29
N LEU A 674 -13.52 17.09 -21.31
CA LEU A 674 -12.19 16.82 -20.76
C LEU A 674 -11.09 17.45 -21.65
N PRO A 675 -9.99 17.98 -21.07
CA PRO A 675 -8.91 18.58 -21.83
C PRO A 675 -8.27 17.55 -22.77
N ARG A 676 -7.80 17.98 -23.93
CA ARG A 676 -7.16 17.08 -24.91
C ARG A 676 -5.97 16.31 -24.32
N GLY A 677 -5.13 16.96 -23.52
CA GLY A 677 -4.00 16.32 -22.83
C GLY A 677 -4.43 15.19 -21.89
N VAL A 678 -5.55 15.36 -21.18
CA VAL A 678 -6.15 14.29 -20.36
C VAL A 678 -6.64 13.16 -21.24
N CYS A 679 -7.43 13.45 -22.29
CA CYS A 679 -7.92 12.41 -23.20
C CYS A 679 -6.78 11.63 -23.88
N GLU A 680 -5.68 12.29 -24.23
CA GLU A 680 -4.49 11.66 -24.82
C GLU A 680 -3.72 10.81 -23.80
N LEU A 681 -3.59 11.25 -22.54
CA LEU A 681 -3.04 10.48 -21.44
C LEU A 681 -3.86 9.21 -21.17
N LEU A 682 -5.18 9.33 -21.04
CA LEU A 682 -6.06 8.19 -20.81
C LEU A 682 -6.02 7.21 -21.99
N SER A 683 -6.05 7.72 -23.23
CA SER A 683 -5.91 6.89 -24.44
C SER A 683 -4.58 6.14 -24.47
N THR A 684 -3.49 6.81 -24.08
CA THR A 684 -2.14 6.21 -23.99
C THR A 684 -2.11 5.08 -22.98
N ILE A 685 -2.62 5.32 -21.77
CA ILE A 685 -2.64 4.32 -20.70
C ILE A 685 -3.48 3.11 -21.11
N GLU A 686 -4.67 3.31 -21.69
CA GLU A 686 -5.50 2.20 -22.18
C GLU A 686 -4.85 1.42 -23.32
N TYR A 687 -4.21 2.10 -24.28
CA TYR A 687 -3.55 1.46 -25.42
C TYR A 687 -2.41 0.55 -24.97
N PHE A 688 -1.54 1.00 -24.07
CA PHE A 688 -0.38 0.21 -23.65
C PHE A 688 -0.70 -0.84 -22.60
N THR A 689 -1.73 -0.63 -21.77
CA THR A 689 -1.97 -1.49 -20.60
C THR A 689 -3.20 -2.40 -20.74
N ASN A 690 -4.02 -2.20 -21.78
CA ASN A 690 -5.32 -2.87 -21.95
C ASN A 690 -6.31 -2.68 -20.78
N CYS A 691 -6.16 -1.63 -19.95
CA CYS A 691 -7.20 -1.28 -18.99
C CYS A 691 -8.45 -0.68 -19.68
N LYS A 692 -9.54 -0.69 -18.93
CA LYS A 692 -10.67 0.22 -19.08
C LYS A 692 -10.68 1.19 -17.91
N ILE A 693 -10.42 2.47 -18.18
CA ILE A 693 -10.40 3.51 -17.15
C ILE A 693 -11.85 3.90 -16.83
N LEU A 694 -12.25 3.73 -15.57
CA LEU A 694 -13.60 4.00 -15.07
C LEU A 694 -13.76 5.41 -14.53
N SER A 695 -12.71 5.95 -13.92
CA SER A 695 -12.73 7.26 -13.29
C SER A 695 -11.33 7.84 -13.06
N ILE A 696 -11.31 9.16 -12.91
CA ILE A 696 -10.13 9.96 -12.56
C ILE A 696 -10.46 10.80 -11.32
N GLY A 697 -9.56 10.82 -10.33
CA GLY A 697 -9.65 11.71 -9.17
C GLY A 697 -9.24 13.12 -9.55
N ASN A 698 -9.98 14.12 -9.06
CA ASN A 698 -9.74 15.52 -9.39
C ASN A 698 -9.79 16.45 -8.16
N GLY A 699 -9.22 16.00 -7.04
CA GLY A 699 -9.17 16.73 -5.78
C GLY A 699 -9.02 15.80 -4.57
N PRO A 700 -8.99 16.32 -3.34
CA PRO A 700 -8.80 15.53 -2.13
C PRO A 700 -10.09 14.89 -1.57
N ASN A 701 -11.28 15.45 -1.82
CA ASN A 701 -12.52 15.03 -1.17
C ASN A 701 -13.05 13.69 -1.71
N GLY A 702 -13.91 13.00 -0.96
CA GLY A 702 -14.52 11.72 -1.36
C GLY A 702 -15.22 11.79 -2.72
N ASP A 703 -16.00 12.85 -2.93
CA ASP A 703 -16.76 13.09 -4.17
C ASP A 703 -15.95 13.71 -5.32
N ASP A 704 -14.67 14.07 -5.11
CA ASP A 704 -13.79 14.61 -6.16
C ASP A 704 -13.30 13.46 -7.09
N ILE A 705 -14.25 12.91 -7.84
CA ILE A 705 -14.07 11.84 -8.83
C ILE A 705 -14.90 12.17 -10.08
N ILE A 706 -14.23 12.24 -11.23
CA ILE A 706 -14.88 12.27 -12.55
C ILE A 706 -15.03 10.82 -13.03
N TYR A 707 -16.26 10.32 -13.08
CA TYR A 707 -16.57 9.02 -13.71
C TYR A 707 -16.67 9.16 -15.22
N LEU A 708 -16.15 8.18 -15.95
CA LEU A 708 -15.96 8.27 -17.40
C LEU A 708 -16.89 7.34 -18.18
N ARG A 709 -17.32 7.84 -19.34
CA ARG A 709 -17.78 7.04 -20.49
C ARG A 709 -16.93 7.38 -21.72
N GLN A 710 -16.76 6.39 -22.61
CA GLN A 710 -16.05 6.46 -23.89
C GLN A 710 -17.06 6.34 -25.03
#